data_AF-A0A1W9W4S3-F1
#
_entry.id   AF-A0A1W9W4S3-F1
#
_cell.length_a   1.000
_cell.length_b   1.000
_cell.length_c   1.000
_cell.angle_alpha   90.00
_cell.angle_beta   90.00
_cell.angle_gamma   90.00
#
_symmetry.space_group_name_H-M   'P 1'
#
loop_
_entity.id
_entity.type
_entity.pdbx_description
1 polymer ?
#
loop_
_entity_poly.entity_id
_entity_poly.type
_entity_poly.pdbx_seq_one_letter_code
_entity_poly.pdbx_strand_id
1 'polypeptide(L)'
;MMPVIQIVIPLYAILMWLYPSHFRHEFEMEMRDVFAEMVTNSAKDGYHALMIVCLRELWDLPKTLIREYWSSFNQHDIIFKGDNIMQFLADIQSGYNDPARLEELYQTARKANRLTEFKADLHACYQSASDNLLYTAWHYRLQADEQESERSKVNWKLAIPLAVITGLIFWLMTFEELSMTFSDGTPYLFPLWGIVGGIFVIAFLTIARKFQPVGQTSSTSMNGQDVRSTNKRAIAVIVGLVVLSLYAMIFAVIPHDRNYRNLIIPHLPLLAWIGVGISILGLRSYAKESFAFVVKSIELFILAGIYLIGGGVFIGITNGLFSTINVRIPQKIGLLLVAGGFGLVIILAVASAYNPLVKTTEQNFQHGLSKLISTMMRLLLPLTLMVLVIFTIFIIQPKNFWIPFSDRDALIVYNGMLFAIILLLMGAIPMYANDLSFDMRKMLRIGIMAVATLTILVSLYAMSATLYRTYLGTITMNRMAVIGWNTINISILAVLIYKQFRYGQEKWIESAQYAFGMGMYGYITWTVFVIVCTPFLFGNGFAEGWQKSYQRAAVPIATPMSDGGDPSTEGEGEVEDSRPVVRPTATPAVLTELPEGCPPNCQGIDLTGAYLYDANFEFANLARANLRNADLRHANLHNANLRLADLRGTNLENADMRGATFHESQIDHNTQLGTNLILWQIVNQNAEQRYLSRAVNLVEADLHGVNLRGADLSHVSLQKANLSSADLSGVNLNHVSLHETYIDEKTQIDDKWLLVWQIVNEGKSGRDLQGMDLSQTDLSNANLSNADLRRAILTDTNLSHANLYGADLRGAILAGPDSYNNREHIANLTHANLAGVKIDDTTQIDDKWRLVWEVVNHGAVGRDLSGKDLRQADMHAVDFSGALLIGTNLSGANLKDANLSNADLNGA
;
A
#
# COMPACT_ATOMS: atom_id res chain seq x y z
N MET A 1 3.57 -21.76 39.84
CA MET A 1 4.92 -21.22 40.11
C MET A 1 5.92 -21.35 38.94
N MET A 2 5.86 -22.40 38.11
CA MET A 2 6.74 -22.57 36.93
C MET A 2 6.73 -21.40 35.90
N PRO A 3 5.60 -20.70 35.62
CA PRO A 3 5.59 -19.60 34.66
C PRO A 3 6.36 -18.36 35.13
N VAL A 4 6.40 -18.13 36.45
CA VAL A 4 7.06 -16.96 37.04
C VAL A 4 8.58 -17.11 36.97
N ILE A 5 9.10 -18.32 37.20
CA ILE A 5 10.55 -18.61 37.20
C ILE A 5 11.14 -18.53 35.77
N GLN A 6 10.39 -18.93 34.74
CA GLN A 6 10.84 -18.83 33.34
C GLN A 6 10.89 -17.40 32.80
N ILE A 7 10.19 -16.46 33.45
CA ILE A 7 10.19 -15.04 33.08
C ILE A 7 11.22 -14.27 33.91
N VAL A 8 11.34 -14.57 35.21
CA VAL A 8 12.19 -13.82 36.14
C VAL A 8 13.68 -14.02 35.88
N ILE A 9 14.13 -15.22 35.48
CA ILE A 9 15.56 -15.50 35.26
C ILE A 9 16.14 -14.74 34.05
N PRO A 10 15.50 -14.74 32.85
CA PRO A 10 15.94 -13.92 31.74
C PRO A 10 15.81 -12.42 32.02
N LEU A 11 14.75 -12.00 32.71
CA LEU A 11 14.52 -10.60 33.08
C LEU A 11 15.60 -10.10 34.07
N TYR A 12 16.03 -10.95 35.01
CA TYR A 12 17.13 -10.66 35.94
C TYR A 12 18.47 -10.52 35.22
N ALA A 13 18.77 -11.39 34.25
CA ALA A 13 19.98 -11.29 33.43
C ALA A 13 20.00 -10.02 32.55
N ILE A 14 18.84 -9.61 32.04
CA ILE A 14 18.67 -8.38 31.26
C ILE A 14 18.77 -7.13 32.15
N LEU A 15 18.18 -7.14 33.35
CA LEU A 15 18.27 -6.05 34.33
C LEU A 15 19.69 -5.85 34.86
N MET A 16 20.43 -6.94 35.11
CA MET A 16 21.86 -6.91 35.49
C MET A 16 22.75 -6.33 34.38
N TRP A 17 22.36 -6.49 33.11
CA TRP A 17 23.09 -5.94 31.96
C TRP A 17 22.81 -4.45 31.72
N LEU A 18 21.63 -3.94 32.12
CA LEU A 18 21.20 -2.55 31.90
C LEU A 18 21.60 -1.56 33.02
N TYR A 19 21.94 -2.02 34.23
CA TYR A 19 22.25 -1.13 35.38
C TYR A 19 23.75 -0.83 35.59
N PRO A 20 24.12 0.42 35.97
CA PRO A 20 25.49 0.79 36.34
C PRO A 20 26.03 0.01 37.56
N SER A 21 27.33 -0.28 37.56
CA SER A 21 28.00 -1.22 38.50
C SER A 21 27.84 -0.92 40.00
N HIS A 22 27.54 0.31 40.39
CA HIS A 22 27.42 0.73 41.80
C HIS A 22 26.06 0.39 42.44
N PHE A 23 25.02 0.05 41.65
CA PHE A 23 23.70 -0.35 42.15
C PHE A 23 23.52 -1.88 42.28
N ARG A 24 24.47 -2.70 41.82
CA ARG A 24 24.34 -4.18 41.84
C ARG A 24 24.34 -4.77 43.26
N HIS A 25 25.08 -4.16 44.19
CA HIS A 25 25.35 -4.79 45.48
C HIS A 25 24.19 -4.66 46.48
N GLU A 26 23.47 -3.52 46.49
CA GLU A 26 22.25 -3.35 47.29
C GLU A 26 21.11 -4.24 46.76
N PHE A 27 20.95 -4.32 45.44
CA PHE A 27 19.91 -5.14 44.81
C PHE A 27 20.15 -6.65 44.96
N GLU A 28 21.40 -7.10 44.96
CA GLU A 28 21.77 -8.50 45.26
C GLU A 28 21.43 -8.91 46.69
N MET A 29 21.53 -8.00 47.67
CA MET A 29 21.19 -8.30 49.06
C MET A 29 19.68 -8.43 49.27
N GLU A 30 18.87 -7.48 48.76
CA GLU A 30 17.40 -7.55 48.88
C GLU A 30 16.83 -8.80 48.20
N MET A 31 17.33 -9.17 47.03
CA MET A 31 16.85 -10.36 46.31
C MET A 31 17.24 -11.67 46.98
N ARG A 32 18.36 -11.70 47.72
CA ARG A 32 18.80 -12.90 48.45
C ARG A 32 17.87 -13.25 49.61
N ASP A 33 17.34 -12.24 50.30
CA ASP A 33 16.40 -12.43 51.40
C ASP A 33 15.01 -12.87 50.90
N VAL A 34 14.53 -12.27 49.80
CA VAL A 34 13.28 -12.67 49.12
C VAL A 34 13.35 -14.12 48.61
N PHE A 35 14.49 -14.54 48.06
CA PHE A 35 14.68 -15.93 47.62
C PHE A 35 14.84 -16.91 48.77
N ALA A 36 15.46 -16.52 49.89
CA ALA A 36 15.55 -17.34 51.09
C ALA A 36 14.17 -17.62 51.70
N GLU A 37 13.26 -16.63 51.67
CA GLU A 37 11.88 -16.76 52.12
C GLU A 37 11.00 -17.60 51.17
N MET A 38 11.26 -17.55 49.85
CA MET A 38 10.59 -18.42 48.88
C MET A 38 11.00 -19.90 49.04
N VAL A 39 12.27 -20.18 49.32
CA VAL A 39 12.78 -21.56 49.47
C VAL A 39 12.27 -22.23 50.72
N THR A 40 12.12 -21.51 51.84
CA THR A 40 11.49 -22.04 53.06
C THR A 40 10.01 -22.30 52.89
N ASN A 41 9.29 -21.48 52.11
CA ASN A 41 7.87 -21.69 51.83
C ASN A 41 7.58 -22.82 50.82
N SER A 42 8.47 -23.10 49.86
CA SER A 42 8.26 -24.17 48.87
C SER A 42 8.58 -25.58 49.37
N ALA A 43 9.13 -25.73 50.59
CA ALA A 43 9.48 -27.02 51.17
C ALA A 43 8.27 -27.91 51.50
N LYS A 44 7.03 -27.42 51.31
CA LYS A 44 5.79 -28.18 51.55
C LYS A 44 5.19 -28.86 50.30
N ASP A 45 5.62 -28.51 49.07
CA ASP A 45 4.89 -28.86 47.84
C ASP A 45 5.63 -29.76 46.83
N GLY A 46 6.68 -30.48 47.22
CA GLY A 46 7.15 -31.66 46.46
C GLY A 46 7.87 -31.40 45.13
N TYR A 47 8.39 -30.19 44.85
CA TYR A 47 9.18 -29.89 43.63
C TYR A 47 10.68 -29.78 43.94
N HIS A 48 11.37 -30.90 44.14
CA HIS A 48 12.73 -30.87 44.73
C HIS A 48 13.91 -31.03 43.73
N ALA A 49 13.74 -31.66 42.57
CA ALA A 49 14.90 -32.01 41.73
C ALA A 49 15.46 -30.84 40.88
N LEU A 50 14.60 -29.97 40.35
CA LEU A 50 15.04 -28.88 39.45
C LEU A 50 15.61 -27.67 40.21
N MET A 51 15.11 -27.41 41.43
CA MET A 51 15.50 -26.26 42.24
C MET A 51 16.93 -26.41 42.79
N ILE A 52 17.31 -27.62 43.20
CA ILE A 52 18.67 -27.93 43.70
C ILE A 52 19.71 -27.87 42.57
N VAL A 53 19.33 -28.24 41.33
CA VAL A 53 20.21 -28.12 40.16
C VAL A 53 20.42 -26.65 39.76
N CYS A 54 19.37 -25.82 39.82
CA CYS A 54 19.52 -24.37 39.60
C CYS A 54 20.35 -23.69 40.70
N LEU A 55 20.20 -24.11 41.97
CA LEU A 55 21.00 -23.58 43.08
C LEU A 55 22.48 -23.95 42.99
N ARG A 56 22.82 -25.11 42.41
CA ARG A 56 24.21 -25.54 42.17
C ARG A 56 24.97 -24.69 41.15
N GLU A 57 24.27 -24.15 40.16
CA GLU A 57 24.87 -23.27 39.13
C GLU A 57 24.98 -21.81 39.60
N LEU A 58 24.16 -21.39 40.57
CA LEU A 58 24.11 -20.01 41.08
C LEU A 58 24.86 -19.79 42.41
N TRP A 59 25.01 -20.79 43.28
CA TRP A 59 25.75 -20.66 44.54
C TRP A 59 26.40 -21.99 44.99
N ASP A 60 27.73 -21.98 45.18
CA ASP A 60 28.56 -23.13 45.58
C ASP A 60 28.14 -23.78 46.93
N LEU A 61 27.21 -24.74 46.89
CA LEU A 61 26.78 -25.51 48.06
C LEU A 61 27.62 -26.80 48.26
N PRO A 62 27.98 -27.19 49.51
CA PRO A 62 28.84 -28.35 49.77
C PRO A 62 28.22 -29.70 49.39
N LYS A 63 29.01 -30.57 48.74
CA LYS A 63 28.60 -31.87 48.18
C LYS A 63 28.08 -32.91 49.21
N THR A 64 28.30 -32.69 50.51
CA THR A 64 27.93 -33.64 51.58
C THR A 64 26.42 -33.69 51.81
N LEU A 65 25.73 -32.54 51.77
CA LEU A 65 24.28 -32.46 52.00
C LEU A 65 23.46 -33.16 50.91
N ILE A 66 23.95 -33.12 49.66
CA ILE A 66 23.31 -33.77 48.51
C ILE A 66 23.35 -35.30 48.66
N ARG A 67 24.42 -35.84 49.25
CA ARG A 67 24.64 -37.30 49.34
C ARG A 67 23.75 -37.96 50.39
N GLU A 68 23.50 -37.29 51.52
CA GLU A 68 22.53 -37.76 52.54
C GLU A 68 21.10 -37.74 51.99
N TYR A 69 20.70 -36.69 51.28
CA TYR A 69 19.35 -36.58 50.71
C TYR A 69 19.09 -37.55 49.55
N TRP A 70 20.09 -37.81 48.71
CA TRP A 70 19.95 -38.77 47.60
C TRP A 70 19.80 -40.22 48.10
N SER A 71 20.35 -40.52 49.29
CA SER A 71 20.24 -41.85 49.90
C SER A 71 18.84 -42.16 50.44
N SER A 72 18.06 -41.15 50.85
CA SER A 72 16.69 -41.34 51.32
C SER A 72 15.67 -41.46 50.18
N PHE A 73 16.03 -41.03 48.96
CA PHE A 73 15.14 -41.06 47.79
C PHE A 73 15.02 -42.48 47.19
N ASN A 74 16.06 -43.31 47.30
CA ASN A 74 16.09 -44.66 46.73
C ASN A 74 15.31 -45.73 47.53
N GLN A 75 14.55 -45.34 48.57
CA GLN A 75 13.76 -46.28 49.38
C GLN A 75 12.24 -46.22 49.14
N HIS A 76 11.71 -45.40 48.22
CA HIS A 76 10.25 -45.24 48.07
C HIS A 76 9.63 -45.61 46.71
N ASP A 77 10.36 -46.25 45.80
CA ASP A 77 9.81 -46.66 44.49
C ASP A 77 10.03 -48.15 44.17
N ILE A 78 9.62 -49.06 45.07
CA ILE A 78 9.34 -50.47 44.70
C ILE A 78 8.20 -51.02 45.56
N ILE A 79 6.94 -50.81 45.16
CA ILE A 79 5.86 -51.82 45.28
C ILE A 79 4.93 -51.71 44.07
N PHE A 80 5.23 -52.50 43.03
CA PHE A 80 4.23 -52.99 42.08
C PHE A 80 3.48 -54.18 42.72
N LYS A 81 2.18 -54.05 42.92
CA LYS A 81 1.19 -55.14 42.79
C LYS A 81 0.33 -54.70 41.59
N GLY A 82 0.31 -55.39 40.45
CA GLY A 82 -0.21 -56.76 40.32
C GLY A 82 -1.73 -56.66 40.16
N ASP A 83 -2.22 -56.90 38.93
CA ASP A 83 -3.63 -57.11 38.52
C ASP A 83 -4.48 -55.88 38.11
N ASN A 84 -4.37 -55.47 36.83
CA ASN A 84 -5.46 -55.46 35.84
C ASN A 84 -5.03 -54.71 34.58
N ILE A 85 -4.86 -55.44 33.48
CA ILE A 85 -4.82 -54.86 32.14
C ILE A 85 -6.26 -54.42 31.83
N MET A 86 -6.57 -53.13 31.92
CA MET A 86 -7.83 -52.58 31.40
C MET A 86 -7.88 -52.87 29.89
N GLN A 87 -8.61 -53.92 29.50
CA GLN A 87 -9.04 -54.15 28.11
C GLN A 87 -10.30 -53.31 27.89
N PHE A 88 -10.18 -52.23 27.11
CA PHE A 88 -11.31 -51.33 26.85
C PHE A 88 -12.48 -52.08 26.20
N LEU A 89 -12.22 -53.19 25.50
CA LEU A 89 -13.24 -54.05 24.90
C LEU A 89 -14.37 -54.44 25.89
N ALA A 90 -14.04 -54.93 27.07
CA ALA A 90 -15.03 -55.38 28.06
C ALA A 90 -15.81 -54.19 28.65
N ASP A 91 -15.12 -53.08 28.90
CA ASP A 91 -15.72 -51.86 29.44
C ASP A 91 -16.64 -51.16 28.41
N ILE A 92 -16.23 -51.14 27.13
CA ILE A 92 -17.04 -50.64 26.00
C ILE A 92 -18.30 -51.49 25.84
N GLN A 93 -18.17 -52.81 25.87
CA GLN A 93 -19.31 -53.74 25.79
C GLN A 93 -20.26 -53.60 26.98
N SER A 94 -19.75 -53.31 28.18
CA SER A 94 -20.59 -53.07 29.37
C SER A 94 -21.44 -51.80 29.25
N GLY A 95 -21.00 -50.83 28.44
CA GLY A 95 -21.69 -49.57 28.14
C GLY A 95 -22.50 -49.60 26.83
N TYR A 96 -23.03 -50.76 26.43
CA TYR A 96 -23.64 -51.02 25.11
C TYR A 96 -24.65 -49.95 24.62
N ASN A 97 -25.35 -49.27 25.54
CA ASN A 97 -26.31 -48.20 25.25
C ASN A 97 -26.09 -46.94 26.12
N ASP A 98 -24.92 -46.80 26.76
CA ASP A 98 -24.63 -45.68 27.65
C ASP A 98 -23.64 -44.70 27.01
N PRO A 99 -24.12 -43.58 26.42
CA PRO A 99 -23.25 -42.60 25.78
C PRO A 99 -22.33 -41.89 26.78
N ALA A 100 -22.73 -41.72 28.04
CA ALA A 100 -21.92 -41.06 29.06
C ALA A 100 -20.73 -41.93 29.47
N ARG A 101 -20.96 -43.24 29.58
CA ARG A 101 -19.91 -44.22 29.91
C ARG A 101 -18.85 -44.32 28.81
N LEU A 102 -19.26 -44.31 27.54
CA LEU A 102 -18.33 -44.30 26.41
C LEU A 102 -17.48 -43.02 26.35
N GLU A 103 -18.06 -41.86 26.65
CA GLU A 103 -17.32 -40.60 26.73
C GLU A 103 -16.32 -40.62 27.90
N GLU A 104 -16.71 -41.14 29.06
CA GLU A 104 -15.81 -41.30 30.22
C GLU A 104 -14.61 -42.20 29.90
N LEU A 105 -14.85 -43.35 29.24
CA LEU A 105 -13.80 -44.27 28.80
C LEU A 105 -12.87 -43.61 27.78
N TYR A 106 -13.42 -42.86 26.82
CA TYR A 106 -12.64 -42.09 25.85
C TYR A 106 -11.74 -41.04 26.53
N GLN A 107 -12.28 -40.25 27.46
CA GLN A 107 -11.49 -39.25 28.20
C GLN A 107 -10.40 -39.89 29.07
N THR A 108 -10.68 -41.06 29.64
CA THR A 108 -9.71 -41.83 30.42
C THR A 108 -8.59 -42.38 29.52
N ALA A 109 -8.93 -42.95 28.37
CA ALA A 109 -7.97 -43.40 27.36
C ALA A 109 -7.11 -42.23 26.84
N ARG A 110 -7.70 -41.05 26.67
CA ARG A 110 -7.01 -39.82 26.25
C ARG A 110 -6.01 -39.33 27.29
N LYS A 111 -6.38 -39.28 28.57
CA LYS A 111 -5.48 -38.90 29.67
C LYS A 111 -4.33 -39.91 29.86
N ALA A 112 -4.59 -41.20 29.61
CA ALA A 112 -3.60 -42.27 29.72
C ALA A 112 -2.74 -42.46 28.45
N ASN A 113 -2.96 -41.68 27.39
CA ASN A 113 -2.29 -41.81 26.08
C ASN A 113 -2.46 -43.21 25.43
N ARG A 114 -3.58 -43.91 25.68
CA ARG A 114 -3.93 -45.24 25.13
C ARG A 114 -5.09 -45.17 24.13
N LEU A 115 -5.23 -44.04 23.44
CA LEU A 115 -6.34 -43.79 22.52
C LEU A 115 -6.39 -44.81 21.36
N THR A 116 -5.24 -45.32 20.93
CA THR A 116 -5.13 -46.32 19.86
C THR A 116 -5.76 -47.65 20.24
N GLU A 117 -5.61 -48.07 21.49
CA GLU A 117 -6.20 -49.31 22.00
C GLU A 117 -7.72 -49.17 22.14
N PHE A 118 -8.19 -48.06 22.71
CA PHE A 118 -9.62 -47.73 22.78
C PHE A 118 -10.28 -47.70 21.39
N LYS A 119 -9.61 -47.13 20.40
CA LYS A 119 -10.09 -47.09 19.00
C LYS A 119 -10.19 -48.49 18.39
N ALA A 120 -9.19 -49.33 18.58
CA ALA A 120 -9.18 -50.70 18.07
C ALA A 120 -10.31 -51.52 18.70
N ASP A 121 -10.48 -51.41 20.01
CA ASP A 121 -11.53 -52.11 20.76
C ASP A 121 -12.94 -51.62 20.39
N LEU A 122 -13.13 -50.31 20.20
CA LEU A 122 -14.40 -49.76 19.74
C LEU A 122 -14.71 -50.16 18.29
N HIS A 123 -13.70 -50.21 17.41
CA HIS A 123 -13.88 -50.69 16.04
C HIS A 123 -14.28 -52.16 16.00
N ALA A 124 -13.69 -53.01 16.85
CA ALA A 124 -14.10 -54.40 17.00
C ALA A 124 -15.56 -54.51 17.48
N CYS A 125 -15.99 -53.65 18.43
CA CYS A 125 -17.37 -53.59 18.88
C CYS A 125 -18.33 -53.17 17.75
N TYR A 126 -17.95 -52.18 16.95
CA TYR A 126 -18.70 -51.76 15.75
C TYR A 126 -18.84 -52.90 14.73
N GLN A 127 -17.77 -53.65 14.45
CA GLN A 127 -17.83 -54.79 13.53
C GLN A 127 -18.74 -55.92 14.04
N SER A 128 -18.77 -56.13 15.37
CA SER A 128 -19.61 -57.17 15.99
C SER A 128 -21.10 -56.79 16.12
N ALA A 129 -21.42 -55.50 16.11
CA ALA A 129 -22.76 -54.96 16.30
C ALA A 129 -22.97 -53.71 15.44
N SER A 130 -22.93 -53.88 14.11
CA SER A 130 -23.05 -52.80 13.13
C SER A 130 -24.38 -52.03 13.20
N ASP A 131 -25.41 -52.65 13.78
CA ASP A 131 -26.74 -52.08 13.92
C ASP A 131 -26.86 -51.17 15.16
N ASN A 132 -25.84 -51.15 16.03
CA ASN A 132 -25.81 -50.27 17.18
C ASN A 132 -25.44 -48.83 16.75
N LEU A 133 -26.42 -47.93 16.91
CA LEU A 133 -26.31 -46.52 16.50
C LEU A 133 -25.20 -45.77 17.26
N LEU A 134 -24.95 -46.14 18.52
CA LEU A 134 -23.96 -45.50 19.38
C LEU A 134 -22.53 -45.87 18.96
N TYR A 135 -22.26 -47.15 18.71
CA TYR A 135 -20.96 -47.60 18.18
C TYR A 135 -20.71 -47.06 16.77
N THR A 136 -21.75 -46.99 15.95
CA THR A 136 -21.66 -46.39 14.61
C THR A 136 -21.30 -44.91 14.69
N ALA A 137 -21.98 -44.13 15.54
CA ALA A 137 -21.70 -42.72 15.73
C ALA A 137 -20.27 -42.48 16.26
N TRP A 138 -19.82 -43.30 17.23
CA TRP A 138 -18.47 -43.21 17.77
C TRP A 138 -17.39 -43.66 16.78
N HIS A 139 -17.66 -44.66 15.95
CA HIS A 139 -16.74 -45.11 14.90
C HIS A 139 -16.47 -43.99 13.90
N TYR A 140 -17.51 -43.32 13.40
CA TYR A 140 -17.36 -42.19 12.49
C TYR A 140 -16.74 -40.95 13.17
N ARG A 141 -17.08 -40.69 14.44
CA ARG A 141 -16.45 -39.61 15.24
C ARG A 141 -14.94 -39.83 15.38
N LEU A 142 -14.51 -41.04 15.73
CA LEU A 142 -13.10 -41.35 15.91
C LEU A 142 -12.31 -41.34 14.59
N GLN A 143 -12.96 -41.70 13.47
CA GLN A 143 -12.39 -41.52 12.13
C GLN A 143 -12.24 -40.03 11.75
N ALA A 144 -13.21 -39.19 12.13
CA ALA A 144 -13.11 -37.74 11.95
C ALA A 144 -11.98 -37.13 12.79
N ASP A 145 -11.85 -37.52 14.07
CA ASP A 145 -10.76 -37.13 14.97
C ASP A 145 -9.38 -37.57 14.43
N GLU A 146 -9.31 -38.73 13.76
CA GLU A 146 -8.07 -39.26 13.19
C GLU A 146 -7.61 -38.46 11.96
N GLN A 147 -8.56 -38.06 11.12
CA GLN A 147 -8.30 -37.09 10.05
C GLN A 147 -7.87 -35.72 10.59
N GLU A 148 -8.33 -35.31 11.78
CA GLU A 148 -7.95 -34.04 12.42
C GLU A 148 -6.58 -34.12 13.13
N SER A 149 -6.24 -35.25 13.74
CA SER A 149 -4.95 -35.55 14.38
C SER A 149 -3.78 -35.69 13.39
N GLU A 150 -4.02 -36.23 12.19
CA GLU A 150 -3.00 -36.27 11.12
C GLU A 150 -2.79 -34.90 10.46
N ARG A 151 -3.69 -33.92 10.68
CA ARG A 151 -3.79 -32.72 9.84
C ARG A 151 -2.85 -31.57 10.13
N SER A 152 -2.19 -31.47 11.28
CA SER A 152 -1.06 -30.52 11.43
C SER A 152 -0.34 -30.66 12.76
N LYS A 153 0.77 -31.42 12.79
CA LYS A 153 1.77 -31.24 13.85
C LYS A 153 2.71 -30.10 13.45
N VAL A 154 2.19 -28.86 13.46
CA VAL A 154 3.04 -27.67 13.32
C VAL A 154 4.09 -27.71 14.43
N ASN A 155 5.36 -27.56 14.06
CA ASN A 155 6.44 -27.48 15.04
C ASN A 155 6.50 -26.06 15.63
N TRP A 156 5.53 -25.73 16.49
CA TRP A 156 5.45 -24.43 17.17
C TRP A 156 6.69 -24.12 18.02
N LYS A 157 7.35 -25.16 18.56
CA LYS A 157 8.60 -25.04 19.30
C LYS A 157 9.75 -24.49 18.44
N LEU A 158 9.69 -24.70 17.12
CA LEU A 158 10.62 -24.13 16.16
C LEU A 158 10.11 -22.82 15.56
N ALA A 159 8.82 -22.75 15.21
CA ALA A 159 8.23 -21.61 14.51
C ALA A 159 8.29 -20.31 15.34
N ILE A 160 7.91 -20.37 16.63
CA ILE A 160 7.82 -19.17 17.48
C ILE A 160 9.19 -18.53 17.69
N PRO A 161 10.25 -19.24 18.14
CA PRO A 161 11.56 -18.63 18.33
C PRO A 161 12.13 -18.05 17.03
N LEU A 162 11.94 -18.75 15.91
CA LEU A 162 12.45 -18.30 14.62
C LEU A 162 11.71 -17.05 14.11
N ALA A 163 10.40 -16.97 14.33
CA ALA A 163 9.61 -15.78 14.06
C ALA A 163 10.09 -14.59 14.89
N VAL A 164 10.34 -14.79 16.20
CA VAL A 164 10.85 -13.74 17.09
C VAL A 164 12.23 -13.25 16.64
N ILE A 165 13.14 -14.16 16.29
CA ILE A 165 14.46 -13.80 15.75
C ILE A 165 14.32 -12.98 14.47
N THR A 166 13.43 -13.41 13.55
CA THR A 166 13.18 -12.68 12.30
C THR A 166 12.64 -11.27 12.57
N GLY A 167 11.69 -11.13 13.51
CA GLY A 167 11.17 -9.84 13.95
C GLY A 167 12.24 -8.94 14.57
N LEU A 168 13.10 -9.47 15.44
CA LEU A 168 14.19 -8.70 16.04
C LEU A 168 15.21 -8.23 14.98
N ILE A 169 15.52 -9.06 13.98
CA ILE A 169 16.39 -8.65 12.87
C ILE A 169 15.74 -7.52 12.07
N PHE A 170 14.45 -7.61 11.77
CA PHE A 170 13.73 -6.57 11.04
C PHE A 170 13.72 -5.25 11.82
N TRP A 171 13.51 -5.32 13.13
CA TRP A 171 13.62 -4.16 14.01
C TRP A 171 15.04 -3.56 13.99
N LEU A 172 16.08 -4.39 14.10
CA LEU A 172 17.49 -3.93 14.02
C LEU A 172 17.80 -3.24 12.68
N MET A 173 17.22 -3.71 11.57
CA MET A 173 17.39 -3.09 10.25
C MET A 173 16.79 -1.67 10.16
N THR A 174 15.94 -1.26 11.11
CA THR A 174 15.36 0.10 11.17
C THR A 174 16.22 1.11 11.93
N PHE A 175 17.27 0.68 12.63
CA PHE A 175 18.10 1.60 13.40
C PHE A 175 19.02 2.41 12.49
N GLU A 176 18.94 3.72 12.58
CA GLU A 176 19.80 4.68 11.86
C GLU A 176 21.28 4.46 12.21
N GLU A 177 21.58 4.09 13.47
CA GLU A 177 22.93 3.79 13.97
C GLU A 177 23.59 2.59 13.26
N LEU A 178 22.78 1.66 12.72
CA LEU A 178 23.21 0.46 11.99
C LEU A 178 23.01 0.57 10.47
N SER A 179 22.29 1.58 10.00
CA SER A 179 21.93 1.74 8.60
C SER A 179 22.52 3.01 8.03
N MET A 180 23.54 2.83 7.18
CA MET A 180 23.89 3.88 6.22
C MET A 180 22.64 4.20 5.39
N THR A 181 22.38 5.49 5.17
CA THR A 181 21.24 5.95 4.39
C THR A 181 21.66 6.34 2.98
N PHE A 182 20.79 6.10 2.00
CA PHE A 182 20.91 6.66 0.66
C PHE A 182 20.72 8.18 0.71
N SER A 183 21.08 8.88 -0.36
CA SER A 183 20.93 10.34 -0.48
C SER A 183 19.49 10.84 -0.30
N ASP A 184 18.50 9.94 -0.42
CA ASP A 184 17.06 10.18 -0.25
C ASP A 184 16.55 9.81 1.16
N GLY A 185 17.45 9.48 2.10
CA GLY A 185 17.12 9.10 3.47
C GLY A 185 16.71 7.64 3.65
N THR A 186 16.63 6.83 2.58
CA THR A 186 16.23 5.42 2.71
C THR A 186 17.36 4.57 3.33
N PRO A 187 17.08 3.67 4.30
CA PRO A 187 18.12 2.79 4.87
C PRO A 187 18.68 1.78 3.86
N TYR A 188 20.00 1.59 3.78
CA TYR A 188 20.64 0.60 2.88
C TYR A 188 20.16 -0.82 3.11
N LEU A 189 19.81 -1.17 4.34
CA LEU A 189 19.33 -2.51 4.66
C LEU A 189 17.87 -2.72 4.25
N PHE A 190 17.10 -1.65 4.06
CA PHE A 190 15.67 -1.76 3.80
C PHE A 190 15.35 -2.68 2.60
N PRO A 191 15.96 -2.56 1.41
CA PRO A 191 15.66 -3.45 0.27
C PRO A 191 15.85 -4.95 0.54
N LEU A 192 16.63 -5.31 1.57
CA LEU A 192 16.98 -6.70 1.89
C LEU A 192 15.95 -7.44 2.75
N TRP A 193 14.90 -6.76 3.24
CA TRP A 193 13.90 -7.35 4.14
C TRP A 193 13.32 -8.65 3.57
N GLY A 194 13.00 -8.68 2.27
CA GLY A 194 12.43 -9.85 1.60
C GLY A 194 13.40 -11.03 1.55
N ILE A 195 14.68 -10.77 1.31
CA ILE A 195 15.74 -11.79 1.26
C ILE A 195 15.94 -12.42 2.63
N VAL A 196 16.02 -11.60 3.69
CA VAL A 196 16.12 -12.08 5.07
C VAL A 196 14.91 -12.96 5.40
N GLY A 197 13.69 -12.48 5.15
CA GLY A 197 12.47 -13.25 5.36
C GLY A 197 12.48 -14.61 4.62
N GLY A 198 12.87 -14.62 3.34
CA GLY A 198 12.97 -15.84 2.53
C GLY A 198 13.99 -16.84 3.08
N ILE A 199 15.17 -16.39 3.53
CA ILE A 199 16.19 -17.25 4.14
C ILE A 199 15.65 -17.92 5.40
N PHE A 200 14.97 -17.16 6.28
CA PHE A 200 14.38 -17.71 7.50
C PHE A 200 13.23 -18.69 7.20
N VAL A 201 12.43 -18.45 6.15
CA VAL A 201 11.44 -19.42 5.67
C VAL A 201 12.11 -20.71 5.19
N ILE A 202 13.18 -20.62 4.38
CA ILE A 202 13.92 -21.80 3.92
C ILE A 202 14.52 -22.56 5.12
N ALA A 203 15.09 -21.85 6.09
CA ALA A 203 15.63 -22.43 7.31
C ALA A 203 14.54 -23.17 8.11
N PHE A 204 13.37 -22.54 8.33
CA PHE A 204 12.23 -23.15 8.99
C PHE A 204 11.84 -24.47 8.32
N LEU A 205 11.60 -24.45 7.01
CA LEU A 205 11.16 -25.61 6.25
C LEU A 205 12.21 -26.73 6.26
N THR A 206 13.49 -26.39 6.21
CA THR A 206 14.61 -27.34 6.22
C THR A 206 14.78 -27.99 7.60
N ILE A 207 14.72 -27.20 8.67
CA ILE A 207 14.89 -27.69 10.04
C ILE A 207 13.66 -28.51 10.46
N ALA A 208 12.45 -28.06 10.13
CA ALA A 208 11.22 -28.77 10.45
C ALA A 208 11.18 -30.20 9.87
N ARG A 209 11.76 -30.41 8.69
CA ARG A 209 11.92 -31.75 8.07
C ARG A 209 12.86 -32.67 8.85
N LYS A 210 13.89 -32.13 9.50
CA LYS A 210 14.90 -32.90 10.23
C LYS A 210 14.35 -33.50 11.53
N PHE A 211 13.37 -32.84 12.16
CA PHE A 211 12.79 -33.26 13.43
C PHE A 211 11.57 -34.18 13.29
N GLN A 212 11.49 -34.96 12.21
CA GLN A 212 10.46 -36.00 12.08
C GLN A 212 10.59 -37.02 13.24
N PRO A 213 9.50 -37.35 13.95
CA PRO A 213 9.50 -38.44 14.91
C PRO A 213 9.82 -39.75 14.19
N VAL A 214 10.92 -40.40 14.56
CA VAL A 214 11.28 -41.73 14.06
C VAL A 214 10.18 -42.71 14.50
N GLY A 215 9.35 -43.16 13.56
CA GLY A 215 8.27 -44.13 13.80
C GLY A 215 6.94 -43.89 13.07
N GLN A 216 6.72 -42.72 12.44
CA GLN A 216 5.52 -42.47 11.62
C GLN A 216 5.86 -42.53 10.11
N THR A 217 5.96 -43.73 9.56
CA THR A 217 6.02 -43.93 8.10
C THR A 217 4.61 -44.01 7.54
N SER A 218 4.00 -42.87 7.26
CA SER A 218 2.89 -42.82 6.30
C SER A 218 3.45 -42.95 4.88
N SER A 219 2.71 -43.59 3.98
CA SER A 219 3.06 -43.75 2.54
C SER A 219 3.21 -42.42 1.78
N THR A 220 2.85 -41.30 2.41
CA THR A 220 2.90 -39.92 1.91
C THR A 220 4.09 -39.10 2.43
N SER A 221 4.89 -39.64 3.35
CA SER A 221 6.07 -38.94 3.87
C SER A 221 7.23 -38.96 2.86
N MET A 222 7.97 -37.84 2.75
CA MET A 222 9.17 -37.78 1.90
C MET A 222 10.23 -38.79 2.36
N ASN A 223 10.81 -39.54 1.43
CA ASN A 223 11.87 -40.50 1.73
C ASN A 223 13.16 -39.80 2.20
N GLY A 224 13.99 -40.48 3.00
CA GLY A 224 15.22 -39.89 3.56
C GLY A 224 16.24 -39.38 2.52
N GLN A 225 16.25 -39.95 1.30
CA GLN A 225 17.05 -39.44 0.18
C GLN A 225 16.51 -38.11 -0.36
N ASP A 226 15.18 -37.96 -0.44
CA ASP A 226 14.52 -36.73 -0.87
C ASP A 226 14.81 -35.60 0.11
N VAL A 227 14.75 -35.87 1.42
CA VAL A 227 15.08 -34.89 2.47
C VAL A 227 16.53 -34.41 2.33
N ARG A 228 17.50 -35.32 2.15
CA ARG A 228 18.93 -34.95 2.01
C ARG A 228 19.19 -34.12 0.76
N SER A 229 18.57 -34.48 -0.37
CA SER A 229 18.71 -33.72 -1.62
C SER A 229 18.09 -32.33 -1.53
N THR A 230 16.98 -32.19 -0.80
CA THR A 230 16.27 -30.93 -0.60
C THR A 230 17.06 -30.01 0.31
N ASN A 231 17.71 -30.54 1.37
CA ASN A 231 18.57 -29.74 2.24
C ASN A 231 19.80 -29.18 1.52
N LYS A 232 20.42 -29.97 0.62
CA LYS A 232 21.53 -29.47 -0.22
C LYS A 232 21.07 -28.35 -1.15
N ARG A 233 19.87 -28.49 -1.74
CA ARG A 233 19.25 -27.46 -2.57
C ARG A 233 18.97 -26.18 -1.77
N ALA A 234 18.43 -26.30 -0.56
CA ALA A 234 18.16 -25.17 0.32
C ALA A 234 19.43 -24.35 0.61
N ILE A 235 20.56 -25.00 0.92
CA ILE A 235 21.84 -24.31 1.15
C ILE A 235 22.30 -23.60 -0.13
N ALA A 236 22.26 -24.27 -1.27
CA ALA A 236 22.66 -23.67 -2.55
C ALA A 236 21.80 -22.44 -2.91
N VAL A 237 20.49 -22.50 -2.65
CA VAL A 237 19.57 -21.38 -2.86
C VAL A 237 19.88 -20.22 -1.91
N ILE A 238 20.13 -20.48 -0.62
CA ILE A 238 20.49 -19.42 0.33
C ILE A 238 21.76 -18.70 -0.13
N VAL A 239 22.79 -19.45 -0.55
CA VAL A 239 24.02 -18.88 -1.11
C VAL A 239 23.71 -18.05 -2.36
N GLY A 240 22.89 -18.55 -3.28
CA GLY A 240 22.49 -17.83 -4.47
C GLY A 240 21.71 -16.53 -4.17
N LEU A 241 20.80 -16.55 -3.21
CA LEU A 241 20.04 -15.37 -2.77
C LEU A 241 20.97 -14.30 -2.16
N VAL A 242 21.94 -14.71 -1.34
CA VAL A 242 22.93 -13.80 -0.77
C VAL A 242 23.82 -13.20 -1.84
N VAL A 243 24.29 -14.00 -2.81
CA VAL A 243 25.13 -13.50 -3.91
C VAL A 243 24.35 -12.51 -4.79
N LEU A 244 23.11 -12.84 -5.17
CA LEU A 244 22.27 -11.96 -5.98
C LEU A 244 21.85 -10.69 -5.24
N SER A 245 21.61 -10.77 -3.93
CA SER A 245 21.29 -9.59 -3.13
C SER A 245 22.50 -8.68 -2.96
N LEU A 246 23.69 -9.22 -2.71
CA LEU A 246 24.94 -8.44 -2.70
C LEU A 246 25.20 -7.78 -4.05
N TYR A 247 25.01 -8.52 -5.15
CA TYR A 247 25.09 -7.96 -6.50
C TYR A 247 24.12 -6.77 -6.67
N ALA A 248 22.83 -6.96 -6.34
CA ALA A 248 21.83 -5.90 -6.46
C ALA A 248 22.20 -4.68 -5.60
N MET A 249 22.71 -4.90 -4.39
CA MET A 249 23.13 -3.84 -3.48
C MET A 249 24.34 -3.06 -3.98
N ILE A 250 25.31 -3.72 -4.64
CA ILE A 250 26.47 -3.02 -5.24
C ILE A 250 25.99 -1.94 -6.21
N PHE A 251 25.04 -2.26 -7.08
CA PHE A 251 24.50 -1.30 -8.05
C PHE A 251 23.50 -0.32 -7.43
N ALA A 252 22.74 -0.73 -6.41
CA ALA A 252 21.78 0.15 -5.74
C ALA A 252 22.44 1.28 -4.93
N VAL A 253 23.68 1.08 -4.46
CA VAL A 253 24.48 2.06 -3.70
C VAL A 253 25.21 3.05 -4.63
N ILE A 254 25.30 2.78 -5.93
CA ILE A 254 25.89 3.73 -6.88
C ILE A 254 25.01 4.99 -6.93
N PRO A 255 25.55 6.19 -6.63
CA PRO A 255 24.74 7.41 -6.41
C PRO A 255 23.86 7.85 -7.58
N HIS A 256 24.10 7.35 -8.79
CA HIS A 256 23.46 7.82 -10.03
C HIS A 256 22.20 7.04 -10.45
N ASP A 257 21.77 6.00 -9.72
CA ASP A 257 20.67 5.13 -10.19
C ASP A 257 19.54 4.92 -9.16
N ARG A 258 18.84 6.01 -8.81
CA ARG A 258 17.57 5.96 -8.05
C ARG A 258 16.53 5.05 -8.73
N ASN A 259 16.58 4.95 -10.06
CA ASN A 259 15.62 4.16 -10.86
C ASN A 259 15.81 2.66 -10.65
N TYR A 260 17.05 2.16 -10.67
CA TYR A 260 17.36 0.77 -10.38
C TYR A 260 17.00 0.40 -8.93
N ARG A 261 17.27 1.29 -7.97
CA ARG A 261 16.90 1.07 -6.56
C ARG A 261 15.37 0.91 -6.39
N ASN A 262 14.60 1.82 -6.97
CA ASN A 262 13.13 1.74 -6.95
C ASN A 262 12.62 0.47 -7.64
N LEU A 263 13.31 0.03 -8.69
CA LEU A 263 12.98 -1.20 -9.39
C LEU A 263 13.24 -2.44 -8.53
N ILE A 264 14.37 -2.57 -7.83
CA ILE A 264 14.70 -3.80 -7.09
C ILE A 264 13.92 -3.99 -5.80
N ILE A 265 13.42 -2.92 -5.16
CA ILE A 265 12.65 -2.99 -3.91
C ILE A 265 11.48 -4.01 -3.99
N PRO A 266 10.61 -3.97 -5.03
CA PRO A 266 9.57 -5.00 -5.19
C PRO A 266 10.09 -6.35 -5.71
N HIS A 267 11.26 -6.40 -6.38
CA HIS A 267 11.77 -7.64 -6.99
C HIS A 267 12.58 -8.51 -6.04
N LEU A 268 13.24 -7.96 -5.01
CA LEU A 268 14.01 -8.74 -4.04
C LEU A 268 13.12 -9.66 -3.18
N PRO A 269 11.95 -9.23 -2.68
CA PRO A 269 10.99 -10.13 -2.04
C PRO A 269 10.47 -11.22 -2.99
N LEU A 270 10.22 -10.87 -4.26
CA LEU A 270 9.81 -11.84 -5.28
C LEU A 270 10.92 -12.88 -5.54
N LEU A 271 12.17 -12.44 -5.65
CA LEU A 271 13.34 -13.31 -5.79
C LEU A 271 13.47 -14.24 -4.58
N ALA A 272 13.28 -13.72 -3.36
CA ALA A 272 13.31 -14.50 -2.14
C ALA A 272 12.25 -15.62 -2.15
N TRP A 273 11.01 -15.29 -2.56
CA TRP A 273 9.92 -16.27 -2.65
C TRP A 273 10.13 -17.30 -3.77
N ILE A 274 10.70 -16.88 -4.90
CA ILE A 274 11.21 -17.79 -5.95
C ILE A 274 12.25 -18.75 -5.36
N GLY A 275 13.17 -18.24 -4.54
CA GLY A 275 14.14 -19.05 -3.80
C GLY A 275 13.48 -20.09 -2.91
N VAL A 276 12.46 -19.70 -2.13
CA VAL A 276 11.65 -20.64 -1.33
C VAL A 276 11.08 -21.75 -2.22
N GLY A 277 10.47 -21.39 -3.36
CA GLY A 277 9.94 -22.36 -4.34
C GLY A 277 11.01 -23.32 -4.87
N ILE A 278 12.16 -22.81 -5.32
CA ILE A 278 13.28 -23.61 -5.83
C ILE A 278 13.86 -24.52 -4.73
N SER A 279 13.90 -24.06 -3.47
CA SER A 279 14.39 -24.87 -2.35
C SER A 279 13.51 -26.10 -2.07
N ILE A 280 12.20 -26.00 -2.35
CA ILE A 280 11.22 -27.06 -2.15
C ILE A 280 11.13 -27.97 -3.37
N LEU A 281 10.94 -27.37 -4.55
CA LEU A 281 10.62 -28.07 -5.78
C LEU A 281 11.89 -28.52 -6.53
N GLY A 282 12.91 -27.65 -6.56
CA GLY A 282 14.04 -27.73 -7.47
C GLY A 282 13.81 -26.95 -8.78
N LEU A 283 14.86 -26.84 -9.60
CA LEU A 283 14.83 -26.06 -10.86
C LEU A 283 14.13 -26.77 -12.02
N ARG A 284 13.95 -28.09 -11.96
CA ARG A 284 13.35 -28.91 -13.04
C ARG A 284 12.11 -29.63 -12.53
N SER A 285 11.13 -28.84 -12.11
CA SER A 285 9.96 -29.35 -11.42
C SER A 285 8.80 -29.54 -12.38
N TYR A 286 7.94 -30.51 -12.10
CA TYR A 286 6.76 -30.76 -12.92
C TYR A 286 5.79 -29.58 -12.80
N ALA A 287 5.11 -29.25 -13.90
CA ALA A 287 4.21 -28.09 -13.95
C ALA A 287 3.08 -28.17 -12.90
N LYS A 288 2.61 -29.38 -12.59
CA LYS A 288 1.59 -29.63 -11.56
C LYS A 288 2.09 -29.31 -10.14
N GLU A 289 3.33 -29.67 -9.81
CA GLU A 289 3.94 -29.35 -8.51
C GLU A 289 4.19 -27.85 -8.37
N SER A 290 4.61 -27.21 -9.46
CA SER A 290 4.82 -25.77 -9.54
C SER A 290 3.50 -25.02 -9.34
N PHE A 291 2.43 -25.46 -10.01
CA PHE A 291 1.10 -24.90 -9.84
C PHE A 291 0.58 -25.06 -8.39
N ALA A 292 0.74 -26.24 -7.80
CA ALA A 292 0.36 -26.50 -6.42
C ALA A 292 1.05 -25.56 -5.43
N PHE A 293 2.36 -25.33 -5.62
CA PHE A 293 3.14 -24.39 -4.82
C PHE A 293 2.63 -22.94 -4.98
N VAL A 294 2.34 -22.51 -6.20
CA VAL A 294 1.83 -21.15 -6.46
C VAL A 294 0.46 -20.95 -5.82
N VAL A 295 -0.49 -21.88 -5.99
CA VAL A 295 -1.81 -21.81 -5.35
C VAL A 295 -1.68 -21.75 -3.83
N LYS A 296 -0.79 -22.57 -3.25
CA LYS A 296 -0.53 -22.56 -1.80
C LYS A 296 0.11 -21.25 -1.34
N SER A 297 0.91 -20.60 -2.19
CA SER A 297 1.48 -19.28 -1.90
C SER A 297 0.39 -18.21 -1.75
N ILE A 298 -0.69 -18.27 -2.53
CA ILE A 298 -1.82 -17.32 -2.42
C ILE A 298 -2.43 -17.37 -1.01
N GLU A 299 -2.64 -18.58 -0.48
CA GLU A 299 -3.14 -18.76 0.90
C GLU A 299 -2.16 -18.19 1.93
N LEU A 300 -0.86 -18.40 1.74
CA LEU A 300 0.16 -17.86 2.64
C LEU A 300 0.18 -16.33 2.65
N PHE A 301 0.04 -15.68 1.49
CA PHE A 301 -0.04 -14.22 1.42
C PHE A 301 -1.31 -13.67 2.06
N ILE A 302 -2.46 -14.32 1.84
CA ILE A 302 -3.73 -13.91 2.47
C ILE A 302 -3.65 -14.09 3.99
N LEU A 303 -3.09 -15.21 4.46
CA LEU A 303 -2.92 -15.47 5.88
C LEU A 303 -1.96 -14.48 6.55
N ALA A 304 -0.85 -14.15 5.87
CA ALA A 304 0.04 -13.07 6.31
C ALA A 304 -0.70 -11.73 6.40
N GLY A 305 -1.54 -11.39 5.42
CA GLY A 305 -2.39 -10.21 5.45
C GLY A 305 -3.35 -10.20 6.65
N ILE A 306 -4.00 -11.32 6.96
CA ILE A 306 -4.88 -11.45 8.13
C ILE A 306 -4.10 -11.21 9.43
N TYR A 307 -2.90 -11.78 9.57
CA TYR A 307 -2.05 -11.51 10.72
C TYR A 307 -1.58 -10.06 10.80
N LEU A 308 -1.29 -9.41 9.68
CA LEU A 308 -0.96 -7.98 9.65
C LEU A 308 -2.13 -7.10 10.06
N ILE A 309 -3.36 -7.43 9.66
CA ILE A 309 -4.57 -6.72 10.10
C ILE A 309 -4.72 -6.86 11.62
N GLY A 310 -4.62 -8.09 12.15
CA GLY A 310 -4.68 -8.33 13.60
C GLY A 310 -3.57 -7.59 14.36
N GLY A 311 -2.35 -7.61 13.83
CA GLY A 311 -1.21 -6.86 14.37
C GLY A 311 -1.43 -5.35 14.33
N GLY A 312 -1.95 -4.81 13.23
CA GLY A 312 -2.25 -3.39 13.07
C GLY A 312 -3.32 -2.92 14.04
N VAL A 313 -4.40 -3.69 14.22
CA VAL A 313 -5.43 -3.43 15.24
C VAL A 313 -4.82 -3.44 16.65
N PHE A 314 -4.00 -4.44 16.96
CA PHE A 314 -3.30 -4.51 18.25
C PHE A 314 -2.40 -3.28 18.48
N ILE A 315 -1.63 -2.86 17.48
CA ILE A 315 -0.78 -1.67 17.54
C ILE A 315 -1.63 -0.41 17.72
N GLY A 316 -2.74 -0.28 16.99
CA GLY A 316 -3.65 0.86 17.08
C GLY A 316 -4.28 0.98 18.48
N ILE A 317 -4.79 -0.13 19.02
CA ILE A 317 -5.33 -0.19 20.39
C ILE A 317 -4.24 0.14 21.41
N THR A 318 -3.03 -0.39 21.24
CA THR A 318 -1.88 -0.08 22.10
C THR A 318 -1.60 1.41 22.09
N ASN A 319 -1.46 2.02 20.91
CA ASN A 319 -1.24 3.46 20.79
C ASN A 319 -2.37 4.29 21.41
N GLY A 320 -3.63 3.89 21.20
CA GLY A 320 -4.80 4.55 21.79
C GLY A 320 -4.84 4.46 23.32
N LEU A 321 -4.53 3.28 23.88
CA LEU A 321 -4.48 3.05 25.32
C LEU A 321 -3.40 3.90 25.98
N PHE A 322 -2.17 3.89 25.43
CA PHE A 322 -1.05 4.68 25.93
C PHE A 322 -1.30 6.19 25.79
N SER A 323 -1.92 6.63 24.68
CA SER A 323 -2.33 8.02 24.50
C SER A 323 -3.36 8.46 25.54
N THR A 324 -4.29 7.58 25.95
CA THR A 324 -5.33 7.90 26.95
C THR A 324 -4.75 8.18 28.32
N ILE A 325 -3.66 7.49 28.70
CA ILE A 325 -2.94 7.73 29.96
C ILE A 325 -1.80 8.76 29.81
N ASN A 326 -1.77 9.50 28.69
CA ASN A 326 -0.74 10.50 28.35
C ASN A 326 0.70 9.95 28.38
N VAL A 327 0.87 8.66 28.07
CA VAL A 327 2.19 8.03 27.95
C VAL A 327 2.56 7.94 26.48
N ARG A 328 3.67 8.59 26.08
CA ARG A 328 4.20 8.49 24.71
C ARG A 328 5.05 7.24 24.57
N ILE A 329 4.72 6.39 23.60
CA ILE A 329 5.53 5.21 23.26
C ILE A 329 6.83 5.69 22.60
N PRO A 330 8.01 5.32 23.12
CA PRO A 330 9.29 5.64 22.48
C PRO A 330 9.36 5.13 21.04
N GLN A 331 9.95 5.91 20.13
CA GLN A 331 10.05 5.57 18.70
C GLN A 331 10.67 4.18 18.47
N LYS A 332 11.70 3.81 19.24
CA LYS A 332 12.34 2.48 19.16
C LYS A 332 11.35 1.35 19.46
N ILE A 333 10.41 1.54 20.40
CA ILE A 333 9.36 0.56 20.73
C ILE A 333 8.27 0.56 19.65
N GLY A 334 7.87 1.72 19.15
CA GLY A 334 6.95 1.81 18.01
C GLY A 334 7.46 1.07 16.77
N LEU A 335 8.74 1.25 16.44
CA LEU A 335 9.41 0.53 15.35
C LEU A 335 9.50 -0.98 15.61
N LEU A 336 9.70 -1.42 16.86
CA LEU A 336 9.67 -2.83 17.22
C LEU A 336 8.29 -3.44 16.95
N LEU A 337 7.23 -2.74 17.34
CA LEU A 337 5.86 -3.18 17.12
C LEU A 337 5.55 -3.33 15.62
N VAL A 338 5.96 -2.35 14.80
CA VAL A 338 5.70 -2.35 13.36
C VAL A 338 6.63 -3.30 12.61
N ALA A 339 7.94 -3.04 12.61
CA ALA A 339 8.91 -3.81 11.83
C ALA A 339 9.14 -5.22 12.41
N GLY A 340 9.19 -5.33 13.74
CA GLY A 340 9.30 -6.62 14.41
C GLY A 340 8.03 -7.46 14.26
N GLY A 341 6.86 -6.83 14.37
CA GLY A 341 5.56 -7.44 14.04
C GLY A 341 5.53 -7.99 12.62
N PHE A 342 5.99 -7.21 11.64
CA PHE A 342 6.05 -7.64 10.24
C PHE A 342 6.98 -8.86 10.04
N GLY A 343 8.17 -8.87 10.64
CA GLY A 343 9.10 -10.00 10.55
C GLY A 343 8.56 -11.30 11.19
N LEU A 344 7.80 -11.18 12.29
CA LEU A 344 7.11 -12.32 12.93
C LEU A 344 6.11 -12.99 11.99
N VAL A 345 5.30 -12.19 11.29
CA VAL A 345 4.19 -12.68 10.46
C VAL A 345 4.65 -13.62 9.35
N ILE A 346 5.82 -13.37 8.75
CA ILE A 346 6.33 -14.17 7.63
C ILE A 346 6.45 -15.65 8.01
N ILE A 347 7.07 -15.95 9.16
CA ILE A 347 7.28 -17.32 9.63
C ILE A 347 5.98 -17.93 10.17
N LEU A 348 5.17 -17.14 10.88
CA LEU A 348 3.90 -17.61 11.42
C LEU A 348 2.92 -18.01 10.30
N ALA A 349 2.84 -17.24 9.22
CA ALA A 349 2.00 -17.58 8.06
C ALA A 349 2.41 -18.92 7.43
N VAL A 350 3.72 -19.13 7.22
CA VAL A 350 4.25 -20.40 6.67
C VAL A 350 4.00 -21.56 7.63
N ALA A 351 4.28 -21.39 8.91
CA ALA A 351 4.08 -22.44 9.92
C ALA A 351 2.61 -22.86 10.05
N SER A 352 1.67 -21.91 9.92
CA SER A 352 0.24 -22.16 10.07
C SER A 352 -0.39 -22.89 8.88
N ALA A 353 0.06 -22.61 7.64
CA ALA A 353 -0.62 -23.10 6.44
C ALA A 353 0.20 -24.06 5.55
N TYR A 354 1.52 -24.16 5.72
CA TYR A 354 2.36 -25.02 4.88
C TYR A 354 2.96 -26.19 5.66
N ASN A 355 2.70 -27.43 5.21
CA ASN A 355 3.27 -28.62 5.83
C ASN A 355 4.58 -29.02 5.13
N PRO A 356 5.75 -28.92 5.79
CA PRO A 356 7.04 -29.20 5.17
C PRO A 356 7.33 -30.69 4.94
N LEU A 357 6.50 -31.59 5.49
CA LEU A 357 6.73 -33.04 5.48
C LEU A 357 6.07 -33.77 4.30
N VAL A 358 5.15 -33.13 3.61
CA VAL A 358 4.40 -33.69 2.47
C VAL A 358 4.76 -32.97 1.17
N LYS A 359 4.51 -33.62 0.04
CA LYS A 359 4.75 -33.01 -1.29
C LYS A 359 3.84 -31.81 -1.51
N THR A 360 4.22 -30.93 -2.45
CA THR A 360 3.45 -29.72 -2.77
C THR A 360 2.05 -30.02 -3.30
N THR A 361 1.89 -31.09 -4.08
CA THR A 361 0.59 -31.55 -4.59
C THR A 361 -0.30 -32.14 -3.51
N GLU A 362 0.30 -32.63 -2.42
CA GLU A 362 -0.39 -33.31 -1.32
C GLU A 362 -0.71 -32.38 -0.15
N GLN A 363 -0.45 -31.07 -0.31
CA GLN A 363 -0.89 -30.06 0.65
C GLN A 363 -2.42 -30.06 0.77
N ASN A 364 -2.93 -29.59 1.91
CA ASN A 364 -4.37 -29.48 2.10
C ASN A 364 -4.92 -28.31 1.27
N PHE A 365 -5.73 -28.63 0.26
CA PHE A 365 -6.45 -27.67 -0.58
C PHE A 365 -7.97 -27.70 -0.38
N GLN A 366 -8.49 -28.72 0.31
CA GLN A 366 -9.93 -29.02 0.37
C GLN A 366 -10.62 -28.45 1.62
N HIS A 367 -9.87 -27.98 2.61
CA HIS A 367 -10.42 -27.48 3.88
C HIS A 367 -9.85 -26.10 4.26
N GLY A 368 -10.48 -25.45 5.25
CA GLY A 368 -9.99 -24.21 5.85
C GLY A 368 -9.92 -23.04 4.87
N LEU A 369 -8.87 -22.22 5.01
CA LEU A 369 -8.67 -21.00 4.24
C LEU A 369 -8.50 -21.29 2.74
N SER A 370 -7.80 -22.37 2.35
CA SER A 370 -7.67 -22.81 0.95
C SER A 370 -9.02 -23.00 0.25
N LYS A 371 -9.98 -23.65 0.92
CA LYS A 371 -11.31 -23.89 0.36
C LYS A 371 -12.09 -22.59 0.22
N LEU A 372 -12.01 -21.72 1.23
CA LEU A 372 -12.61 -20.39 1.20
C LEU A 372 -12.07 -19.59 0.02
N ILE A 373 -10.74 -19.49 -0.12
CA ILE A 373 -10.09 -18.75 -1.21
C ILE A 373 -10.55 -19.27 -2.56
N SER A 374 -10.49 -20.58 -2.80
CA SER A 374 -10.88 -21.14 -4.11
C SER A 374 -12.36 -20.90 -4.41
N THR A 375 -13.23 -20.95 -3.39
CA THR A 375 -14.66 -20.65 -3.54
C THR A 375 -14.87 -19.16 -3.87
N MET A 376 -14.18 -18.26 -3.17
CA MET A 376 -14.24 -16.82 -3.39
C MET A 376 -13.75 -16.44 -4.79
N MET A 377 -12.63 -16.99 -5.23
CA MET A 377 -12.08 -16.74 -6.57
C MET A 377 -13.03 -17.20 -7.69
N ARG A 378 -13.76 -18.30 -7.48
CA ARG A 378 -14.80 -18.75 -8.41
C ARG A 378 -16.03 -17.83 -8.38
N LEU A 379 -16.42 -17.35 -7.20
CA LEU A 379 -17.54 -16.40 -7.05
C LEU A 379 -17.24 -15.04 -7.70
N LEU A 380 -15.99 -14.59 -7.66
CA LEU A 380 -15.55 -13.35 -8.27
C LEU A 380 -15.39 -13.45 -9.80
N LEU A 381 -15.40 -14.66 -10.38
CA LEU A 381 -15.12 -14.87 -11.79
C LEU A 381 -16.20 -14.26 -12.72
N PRO A 382 -17.52 -14.42 -12.47
CA PRO A 382 -18.57 -13.72 -13.23
C PRO A 382 -18.51 -12.19 -13.08
N LEU A 383 -18.22 -11.69 -11.87
CA LEU A 383 -18.06 -10.26 -11.63
C LEU A 383 -16.88 -9.70 -12.43
N THR A 384 -15.75 -10.42 -12.43
CA THR A 384 -14.56 -10.07 -13.21
C THR A 384 -14.86 -10.05 -14.71
N LEU A 385 -15.64 -11.03 -15.19
CA LEU A 385 -16.08 -11.06 -16.58
C LEU A 385 -16.95 -9.83 -16.92
N MET A 386 -17.92 -9.49 -16.08
CA MET A 386 -18.76 -8.31 -16.25
C MET A 386 -17.93 -7.03 -16.29
N VAL A 387 -17.01 -6.85 -15.34
CA VAL A 387 -16.10 -5.69 -15.30
C VAL A 387 -15.25 -5.61 -16.56
N LEU A 388 -14.67 -6.72 -17.01
CA LEU A 388 -13.86 -6.75 -18.24
C LEU A 388 -14.68 -6.42 -19.50
N VAL A 389 -15.93 -6.88 -19.58
CA VAL A 389 -16.84 -6.54 -20.70
C VAL A 389 -17.15 -5.06 -20.71
N ILE A 390 -17.60 -4.51 -19.58
CA ILE A 390 -17.89 -3.08 -19.43
C ILE A 390 -16.65 -2.27 -19.82
N PHE A 391 -15.51 -2.64 -19.25
CA PHE A 391 -14.24 -1.98 -19.51
C PHE A 391 -13.84 -2.01 -20.98
N THR A 392 -13.97 -3.16 -21.64
CA THR A 392 -13.69 -3.30 -23.09
C THR A 392 -14.61 -2.40 -23.92
N ILE A 393 -15.91 -2.31 -23.56
CA ILE A 393 -16.86 -1.41 -24.22
C ILE A 393 -16.44 0.05 -24.05
N PHE A 394 -16.07 0.46 -22.84
CA PHE A 394 -15.65 1.83 -22.56
C PHE A 394 -14.36 2.21 -23.30
N ILE A 395 -13.40 1.29 -23.41
CA ILE A 395 -12.12 1.53 -24.11
C ILE A 395 -12.30 1.67 -25.63
N ILE A 396 -13.20 0.89 -26.24
CA ILE A 396 -13.43 0.93 -27.69
C ILE A 396 -14.05 2.27 -28.13
N GLN A 397 -14.64 3.04 -27.21
CA GLN A 397 -15.19 4.36 -27.54
C GLN A 397 -14.06 5.34 -27.94
N PRO A 398 -14.21 6.08 -29.08
CA PRO A 398 -13.16 6.95 -29.61
C PRO A 398 -12.62 7.99 -28.61
N LYS A 399 -13.48 8.48 -27.70
CA LYS A 399 -13.09 9.46 -26.68
C LYS A 399 -12.15 8.89 -25.62
N ASN A 400 -12.33 7.63 -25.23
CA ASN A 400 -11.60 7.01 -24.12
C ASN A 400 -10.38 6.21 -24.59
N PHE A 401 -10.34 5.84 -25.87
CA PHE A 401 -9.28 5.01 -26.45
C PHE A 401 -7.87 5.58 -26.26
N TRP A 402 -7.73 6.91 -26.18
CA TRP A 402 -6.43 7.57 -26.06
C TRP A 402 -5.94 7.74 -24.62
N ILE A 403 -6.79 7.50 -23.60
CA ILE A 403 -6.47 7.79 -22.19
C ILE A 403 -5.19 7.06 -21.73
N PRO A 404 -5.00 5.74 -21.95
CA PRO A 404 -3.78 5.06 -21.51
C PRO A 404 -2.53 5.42 -22.33
N PHE A 405 -2.70 6.09 -23.48
CA PHE A 405 -1.60 6.61 -24.29
C PHE A 405 -1.13 7.98 -23.77
N SER A 406 -2.01 8.77 -23.17
CA SER A 406 -1.70 10.09 -22.60
C SER A 406 -1.50 10.11 -21.07
N ASP A 407 -2.29 9.35 -20.29
CA ASP A 407 -2.22 9.28 -18.81
C ASP A 407 -1.40 8.07 -18.29
N ARG A 408 -0.39 8.33 -17.45
CA ARG A 408 0.45 7.30 -16.82
C ARG A 408 -0.28 6.52 -15.72
N ASP A 409 -1.13 7.19 -14.96
CA ASP A 409 -1.83 6.60 -13.81
C ASP A 409 -2.82 5.53 -14.28
N ALA A 410 -3.48 5.79 -15.41
CA ALA A 410 -4.28 4.80 -16.11
C ALA A 410 -3.46 3.54 -16.35
N LEU A 411 -2.28 3.64 -16.98
CA LEU A 411 -1.46 2.48 -17.31
C LEU A 411 -1.03 1.65 -16.07
N ILE A 412 -0.80 2.29 -14.91
CA ILE A 412 -0.48 1.60 -13.65
C ILE A 412 -1.67 0.76 -13.19
N VAL A 413 -2.88 1.34 -13.17
CA VAL A 413 -4.10 0.64 -12.76
C VAL A 413 -4.38 -0.55 -13.68
N TYR A 414 -4.16 -0.40 -14.98
CA TYR A 414 -4.36 -1.48 -15.96
C TYR A 414 -3.42 -2.65 -15.67
N ASN A 415 -2.12 -2.39 -15.51
CA ASN A 415 -1.16 -3.46 -15.22
C ASN A 415 -1.46 -4.14 -13.87
N GLY A 416 -1.86 -3.36 -12.84
CA GLY A 416 -2.30 -3.90 -11.55
C GLY A 416 -3.51 -4.84 -11.67
N MET A 417 -4.51 -4.46 -12.47
CA MET A 417 -5.69 -5.29 -12.75
C MET A 417 -5.30 -6.63 -13.40
N LEU A 418 -4.34 -6.63 -14.34
CA LEU A 418 -3.90 -7.86 -15.01
C LEU A 418 -3.32 -8.88 -14.03
N PHE A 419 -2.49 -8.44 -13.08
CA PHE A 419 -1.98 -9.31 -12.03
C PHE A 419 -3.10 -9.87 -11.15
N ALA A 420 -4.08 -9.04 -10.80
CA ALA A 420 -5.24 -9.48 -10.01
C ALA A 420 -6.06 -10.55 -10.75
N ILE A 421 -6.28 -10.39 -12.05
CA ILE A 421 -7.02 -11.37 -12.86
C ILE A 421 -6.23 -12.68 -12.99
N ILE A 422 -4.91 -12.62 -13.21
CA ILE A 422 -4.06 -13.82 -13.26
C ILE A 422 -4.14 -14.60 -11.93
N LEU A 423 -4.06 -13.89 -10.80
CA LEU A 423 -4.20 -14.48 -9.46
C LEU A 423 -5.57 -15.12 -9.26
N LEU A 424 -6.64 -14.43 -9.70
CA LEU A 424 -8.01 -14.93 -9.64
C LEU A 424 -8.18 -16.20 -10.47
N LEU A 425 -7.65 -16.22 -11.71
CA LEU A 425 -7.71 -17.39 -12.58
C LEU A 425 -6.96 -18.58 -11.98
N MET A 426 -5.77 -18.35 -11.42
CA MET A 426 -5.00 -19.38 -10.71
C MET A 426 -5.78 -19.97 -9.53
N GLY A 427 -6.39 -19.13 -8.69
CA GLY A 427 -7.16 -19.60 -7.52
C GLY A 427 -8.52 -20.24 -7.86
N ALA A 428 -9.10 -19.88 -9.01
CA ALA A 428 -10.36 -20.45 -9.47
C ALA A 428 -10.21 -21.90 -9.99
N ILE A 429 -9.05 -22.23 -10.57
CA ILE A 429 -8.76 -23.57 -11.13
C ILE A 429 -8.69 -24.61 -9.99
N PRO A 430 -9.43 -25.73 -10.08
CA PRO A 430 -9.37 -26.80 -9.08
C PRO A 430 -8.04 -27.55 -9.10
N MET A 431 -7.62 -28.06 -7.93
CA MET A 431 -6.45 -28.95 -7.82
C MET A 431 -6.78 -30.37 -8.30
N TYR A 432 -7.98 -30.87 -7.99
CA TYR A 432 -8.42 -32.21 -8.36
C TYR A 432 -9.69 -32.17 -9.22
N ALA A 433 -9.74 -32.98 -10.27
CA ALA A 433 -10.87 -33.02 -11.21
C ALA A 433 -12.19 -33.47 -10.55
N ASN A 434 -12.10 -34.24 -9.46
CA ASN A 434 -13.24 -34.80 -8.75
C ASN A 434 -13.87 -33.82 -7.74
N ASP A 435 -13.30 -32.63 -7.54
CA ASP A 435 -13.78 -31.65 -6.56
C ASP A 435 -15.10 -30.95 -6.97
N LEU A 436 -15.57 -31.13 -8.22
CA LEU A 436 -16.68 -30.38 -8.81
C LEU A 436 -17.62 -31.28 -9.62
N SER A 437 -18.90 -30.94 -9.66
CA SER A 437 -19.90 -31.60 -10.52
C SER A 437 -19.57 -31.39 -12.01
N PHE A 438 -20.09 -32.27 -12.87
CA PHE A 438 -19.84 -32.21 -14.32
C PHE A 438 -20.24 -30.86 -14.93
N ASP A 439 -21.43 -30.35 -14.60
CA ASP A 439 -21.93 -29.08 -15.12
C ASP A 439 -21.09 -27.89 -14.66
N MET A 440 -20.69 -27.88 -13.39
CA MET A 440 -19.86 -26.81 -12.83
C MET A 440 -18.47 -26.78 -13.48
N ARG A 441 -17.88 -27.94 -13.80
CA ARG A 441 -16.60 -28.00 -14.54
C ARG A 441 -16.74 -27.39 -15.94
N LYS A 442 -17.85 -27.65 -16.63
CA LYS A 442 -18.12 -27.09 -17.96
C LYS A 442 -18.29 -25.57 -17.89
N MET A 443 -19.09 -25.06 -16.96
CA MET A 443 -19.29 -23.62 -16.77
C MET A 443 -18.00 -22.91 -16.38
N LEU A 444 -17.24 -23.47 -15.45
CA LEU A 444 -15.98 -22.91 -14.99
C LEU A 444 -14.95 -22.81 -16.13
N ARG A 445 -14.85 -23.85 -16.97
CA ARG A 445 -13.99 -23.82 -18.16
C ARG A 445 -14.37 -22.68 -19.11
N ILE A 446 -15.66 -22.52 -19.40
CA ILE A 446 -16.16 -21.44 -20.28
C ILE A 446 -15.84 -20.08 -19.68
N GLY A 447 -16.12 -19.88 -18.38
CA GLY A 447 -15.82 -18.64 -17.67
C GLY A 447 -14.33 -18.29 -17.71
N ILE A 448 -13.45 -19.26 -17.39
CA ILE A 448 -11.99 -19.07 -17.43
C ILE A 448 -11.52 -18.69 -18.84
N MET A 449 -12.04 -19.35 -19.90
CA MET A 449 -11.69 -19.02 -21.28
C MET A 449 -12.16 -17.60 -21.66
N ALA A 450 -13.37 -17.22 -21.26
CA ALA A 450 -13.92 -15.89 -21.55
C ALA A 450 -13.11 -14.78 -20.87
N VAL A 451 -12.83 -14.94 -19.57
CA VAL A 451 -11.99 -14.00 -18.81
C VAL A 451 -10.58 -13.94 -19.40
N ALA A 452 -9.95 -15.09 -19.69
CA ALA A 452 -8.61 -15.13 -20.29
C ALA A 452 -8.57 -14.40 -21.65
N THR A 453 -9.58 -14.59 -22.50
CA THR A 453 -9.64 -13.98 -23.84
C THR A 453 -9.77 -12.45 -23.74
N LEU A 454 -10.70 -11.96 -22.92
CA LEU A 454 -10.85 -10.51 -22.70
C LEU A 454 -9.61 -9.91 -22.03
N THR A 455 -8.98 -10.65 -21.11
CA THR A 455 -7.75 -10.21 -20.45
C THR A 455 -6.61 -10.06 -21.45
N ILE A 456 -6.47 -10.96 -22.43
CA ILE A 456 -5.48 -10.79 -23.51
C ILE A 456 -5.77 -9.53 -24.32
N LEU A 457 -7.03 -9.28 -24.68
CA LEU A 457 -7.41 -8.09 -25.45
C LEU A 457 -7.02 -6.81 -24.70
N VAL A 458 -7.39 -6.71 -23.43
CA VAL A 458 -7.02 -5.58 -22.56
C VAL A 458 -5.50 -5.48 -22.38
N SER A 459 -4.80 -6.61 -22.24
CA SER A 459 -3.34 -6.64 -22.09
C SER A 459 -2.63 -6.15 -23.35
N LEU A 460 -3.10 -6.55 -24.53
CA LEU A 460 -2.53 -6.10 -25.81
C LEU A 460 -2.73 -4.60 -26.01
N TYR A 461 -3.87 -4.07 -25.59
CA TYR A 461 -4.15 -2.63 -25.60
C TYR A 461 -3.26 -1.86 -24.62
N ALA A 462 -3.11 -2.33 -23.38
CA ALA A 462 -2.17 -1.72 -22.43
C ALA A 462 -0.71 -1.82 -22.90
N MET A 463 -0.34 -2.95 -23.52
CA MET A 463 0.98 -3.16 -24.09
C MET A 463 1.24 -2.24 -25.28
N SER A 464 0.26 -2.01 -26.17
CA SER A 464 0.40 -1.08 -27.29
C SER A 464 0.60 0.36 -26.81
N ALA A 465 -0.11 0.79 -25.76
CA ALA A 465 0.11 2.10 -25.14
C ALA A 465 1.51 2.22 -24.52
N THR A 466 1.98 1.18 -23.83
CA THR A 466 3.33 1.14 -23.26
C THR A 466 4.40 1.20 -24.36
N LEU A 467 4.22 0.45 -25.44
CA LEU A 467 5.11 0.43 -26.59
C LEU A 467 5.09 1.77 -27.34
N TYR A 468 3.92 2.38 -27.52
CA TYR A 468 3.78 3.70 -28.14
C TYR A 468 4.56 4.78 -27.36
N ARG A 469 4.44 4.78 -26.03
CA ARG A 469 5.22 5.70 -25.18
C ARG A 469 6.71 5.40 -25.19
N THR A 470 7.07 4.12 -25.30
CA THR A 470 8.47 3.70 -25.44
C THR A 470 9.03 4.06 -26.81
N TYR A 471 8.17 4.15 -27.84
CA TYR A 471 8.55 4.58 -29.19
C TYR A 471 8.72 6.10 -29.29
N LEU A 472 7.84 6.88 -28.65
CA LEU A 472 7.93 8.35 -28.66
C LEU A 472 8.93 8.93 -27.67
N GLY A 473 9.23 8.24 -26.58
CA GLY A 473 10.17 8.68 -25.55
C GLY A 473 11.32 7.70 -25.35
N THR A 474 12.08 7.86 -24.26
CA THR A 474 13.16 6.94 -23.92
C THR A 474 12.63 5.63 -23.35
N ILE A 475 13.34 4.53 -23.65
CA ILE A 475 13.14 3.28 -22.91
C ILE A 475 13.61 3.51 -21.47
N THR A 476 12.76 3.23 -20.50
CA THR A 476 13.09 3.32 -19.08
C THR A 476 13.05 1.95 -18.44
N MET A 477 13.79 1.76 -17.35
CA MET A 477 13.81 0.48 -16.61
C MET A 477 12.40 0.02 -16.20
N ASN A 478 11.58 0.96 -15.73
CA ASN A 478 10.19 0.68 -15.33
C ASN A 478 9.32 0.27 -16.53
N ARG A 479 9.44 0.94 -17.68
CA ARG A 479 8.69 0.58 -18.91
C ARG A 479 9.08 -0.80 -19.40
N MET A 480 10.37 -1.12 -19.41
CA MET A 480 10.87 -2.44 -19.77
C MET A 480 10.35 -3.52 -18.81
N ALA A 481 10.39 -3.27 -17.49
CA ALA A 481 9.85 -4.18 -16.48
C ALA A 481 8.38 -4.53 -16.76
N VAL A 482 7.56 -3.50 -17.01
CA VAL A 482 6.15 -3.62 -17.40
C VAL A 482 5.96 -4.42 -18.69
N ILE A 483 6.75 -4.13 -19.73
CA ILE A 483 6.68 -4.86 -21.01
C ILE A 483 6.94 -6.35 -20.79
N GLY A 484 7.97 -6.72 -20.01
CA GLY A 484 8.27 -8.13 -19.77
C GLY A 484 7.19 -8.85 -18.96
N TRP A 485 6.66 -8.22 -17.91
CA TRP A 485 5.54 -8.81 -17.15
C TRP A 485 4.30 -9.03 -18.01
N ASN A 486 3.94 -8.04 -18.85
CA ASN A 486 2.80 -8.18 -19.76
C ASN A 486 3.03 -9.27 -20.80
N THR A 487 4.25 -9.36 -21.34
CA THR A 487 4.63 -10.42 -22.28
C THR A 487 4.47 -11.81 -21.66
N ILE A 488 4.90 -12.00 -20.40
CA ILE A 488 4.75 -13.25 -19.67
C ILE A 488 3.27 -13.58 -19.45
N ASN A 489 2.47 -12.62 -18.98
CA ASN A 489 1.04 -12.80 -18.73
C ASN A 489 0.27 -13.15 -20.00
N ILE A 490 0.49 -12.41 -21.09
CA ILE A 490 -0.12 -12.68 -22.39
C ILE A 490 0.28 -14.08 -22.87
N SER A 491 1.55 -14.47 -22.73
CA SER A 491 2.04 -15.79 -23.13
C SER A 491 1.38 -16.92 -22.33
N ILE A 492 1.23 -16.76 -21.01
CA ILE A 492 0.56 -17.72 -20.14
C ILE A 492 -0.90 -17.90 -20.57
N LEU A 493 -1.62 -16.78 -20.79
CA LEU A 493 -3.02 -16.81 -21.21
C LEU A 493 -3.18 -17.37 -22.63
N ALA A 494 -2.26 -17.07 -23.55
CA ALA A 494 -2.28 -17.63 -24.90
C ALA A 494 -2.06 -19.15 -24.88
N VAL A 495 -1.09 -19.64 -24.10
CA VAL A 495 -0.86 -21.08 -23.91
C VAL A 495 -2.05 -21.75 -23.24
N LEU A 496 -2.66 -21.10 -22.24
CA LEU A 496 -3.89 -21.55 -21.60
C LEU A 496 -4.98 -21.76 -22.66
N ILE A 497 -5.35 -20.72 -23.41
CA ILE A 497 -6.40 -20.76 -24.43
C ILE A 497 -6.09 -21.82 -25.51
N TYR A 498 -4.87 -21.82 -26.05
CA TYR A 498 -4.45 -22.79 -27.06
C TYR A 498 -4.62 -24.24 -26.58
N LYS A 499 -4.15 -24.55 -25.37
CA LYS A 499 -4.28 -25.90 -24.80
C LYS A 499 -5.72 -26.24 -24.44
N GLN A 500 -6.53 -25.26 -24.03
CA GLN A 500 -7.96 -25.45 -23.81
C GLN A 500 -8.67 -25.89 -25.10
N PHE A 501 -8.35 -25.29 -26.24
CA PHE A 501 -8.89 -25.70 -27.54
C PHE A 501 -8.36 -27.07 -27.99
N ARG A 502 -7.07 -27.36 -27.78
CA ARG A 502 -6.44 -28.61 -28.26
C ARG A 502 -6.88 -29.87 -27.52
N TYR A 503 -7.03 -29.83 -26.19
CA TYR A 503 -7.28 -31.02 -25.36
C TYR A 503 -8.74 -31.17 -24.90
N GLY A 504 -9.62 -30.23 -25.25
CA GLY A 504 -11.07 -30.37 -25.01
C GLY A 504 -11.48 -30.39 -23.54
N GLN A 505 -12.62 -31.03 -23.24
CA GLN A 505 -13.22 -31.05 -21.89
C GLN A 505 -12.64 -32.09 -20.94
N GLU A 506 -11.93 -33.11 -21.41
CA GLU A 506 -11.47 -34.19 -20.53
C GLU A 506 -10.26 -33.81 -19.68
N LYS A 507 -9.30 -33.07 -20.27
CA LYS A 507 -8.02 -32.71 -19.62
C LYS A 507 -7.83 -31.21 -19.42
N TRP A 508 -8.94 -30.47 -19.36
CA TRP A 508 -8.90 -29.01 -19.30
C TRP A 508 -8.24 -28.47 -18.02
N ILE A 509 -8.40 -29.17 -16.90
CA ILE A 509 -7.80 -28.76 -15.61
C ILE A 509 -6.28 -28.95 -15.66
N GLU A 510 -5.83 -30.14 -16.06
CA GLU A 510 -4.39 -30.46 -16.16
C GLU A 510 -3.69 -29.52 -17.14
N SER A 511 -4.35 -29.19 -18.26
CA SER A 511 -3.80 -28.29 -19.26
C SER A 511 -3.72 -26.84 -18.77
N ALA A 512 -4.68 -26.41 -17.94
CA ALA A 512 -4.64 -25.09 -17.29
C ALA A 512 -3.56 -25.01 -16.21
N GLN A 513 -3.47 -26.01 -15.34
CA GLN A 513 -2.40 -26.16 -14.35
C GLN A 513 -1.02 -26.15 -15.01
N TYR A 514 -0.89 -26.81 -16.17
CA TYR A 514 0.34 -26.82 -16.94
C TYR A 514 0.71 -25.43 -17.47
N ALA A 515 -0.24 -24.66 -18.01
CA ALA A 515 0.03 -23.32 -18.55
C ALA A 515 0.58 -22.38 -17.47
N PHE A 516 -0.07 -22.33 -16.31
CA PHE A 516 0.38 -21.52 -15.18
C PHE A 516 1.66 -22.05 -14.54
N GLY A 517 1.80 -23.38 -14.39
CA GLY A 517 3.01 -24.01 -13.86
C GLY A 517 4.25 -23.74 -14.73
N MET A 518 4.11 -23.74 -16.05
CA MET A 518 5.19 -23.35 -16.97
C MET A 518 5.47 -21.84 -16.95
N GLY A 519 4.43 -21.01 -16.78
CA GLY A 519 4.55 -19.56 -16.65
C GLY A 519 5.50 -19.12 -15.53
N MET A 520 5.62 -19.92 -14.47
CA MET A 520 6.56 -19.69 -13.36
C MET A 520 8.01 -19.53 -13.86
N TYR A 521 8.46 -20.33 -14.84
CA TYR A 521 9.81 -20.20 -15.38
C TYR A 521 10.03 -18.87 -16.09
N GLY A 522 8.99 -18.30 -16.71
CA GLY A 522 9.01 -16.94 -17.26
C GLY A 522 9.24 -15.90 -16.17
N TYR A 523 8.49 -15.97 -15.08
CA TYR A 523 8.66 -15.08 -13.92
C TYR A 523 10.02 -15.19 -13.25
N ILE A 524 10.54 -16.41 -13.10
CA ILE A 524 11.89 -16.64 -12.54
C ILE A 524 12.94 -16.00 -13.44
N THR A 525 12.91 -16.30 -14.74
CA THR A 525 13.87 -15.80 -15.71
C THR A 525 13.82 -14.27 -15.78
N TRP A 526 12.62 -13.70 -15.80
CA TRP A 526 12.43 -12.26 -15.86
C TRP A 526 12.89 -11.54 -14.61
N THR A 527 12.60 -12.07 -13.41
CA THR A 527 13.06 -11.46 -12.16
C THR A 527 14.59 -11.42 -12.10
N VAL A 528 15.26 -12.52 -12.48
CA VAL A 528 16.72 -12.58 -12.54
C VAL A 528 17.25 -11.62 -13.61
N PHE A 529 16.62 -11.56 -14.79
CA PHE A 529 16.99 -10.62 -15.85
C PHE A 529 16.87 -9.16 -15.40
N VAL A 530 15.77 -8.81 -14.73
CA VAL A 530 15.55 -7.45 -14.22
C VAL A 530 16.63 -7.07 -13.20
N ILE A 531 16.99 -7.98 -12.30
CA ILE A 531 18.01 -7.70 -11.28
C ILE A 531 19.41 -7.63 -11.92
N VAL A 532 19.77 -8.58 -12.79
CA VAL A 532 21.14 -8.75 -13.28
C VAL A 532 21.43 -7.90 -14.51
N CYS A 533 20.54 -7.88 -15.49
CA CYS A 533 20.83 -7.28 -16.81
C CYS A 533 20.52 -5.78 -16.86
N THR A 534 19.60 -5.27 -16.04
CA THR A 534 19.21 -3.85 -16.14
C THR A 534 20.33 -2.86 -15.82
N PRO A 535 21.23 -3.09 -14.85
CA PRO A 535 22.38 -2.19 -14.66
C PRO A 535 23.29 -2.13 -15.89
N PHE A 536 23.42 -3.21 -16.67
CA PHE A 536 24.25 -3.21 -17.88
C PHE A 536 23.54 -2.58 -19.07
N LEU A 537 22.25 -2.85 -19.22
CA LEU A 537 21.44 -2.29 -20.32
C LEU A 537 21.30 -0.78 -20.20
N PHE A 538 21.35 -0.23 -18.99
CA PHE A 538 21.12 1.19 -18.73
C PHE A 538 22.33 1.94 -18.15
N GLY A 539 23.36 1.24 -17.67
CA GLY A 539 24.53 1.85 -17.03
C GLY A 539 25.74 2.12 -17.94
N ASN A 540 25.79 1.57 -19.17
CA ASN A 540 26.97 1.66 -20.07
C ASN A 540 26.69 2.28 -21.46
N GLY A 541 25.74 3.22 -21.58
CA GLY A 541 25.48 3.93 -22.86
C GLY A 541 24.83 3.08 -23.97
N PHE A 542 24.28 1.89 -23.66
CA PHE A 542 23.52 1.11 -24.65
C PHE A 542 22.22 1.82 -25.07
N ALA A 543 21.56 2.53 -24.14
CA ALA A 543 20.46 3.43 -24.44
C ALA A 543 20.90 4.56 -25.41
N GLU A 544 22.10 5.12 -25.22
CA GLU A 544 22.67 6.17 -26.08
C GLU A 544 22.96 5.67 -27.51
N GLY A 545 23.40 4.41 -27.67
CA GLY A 545 23.70 3.81 -28.97
C GLY A 545 22.47 3.51 -29.84
N TRP A 546 21.36 3.10 -29.21
CA TRP A 546 20.09 2.88 -29.91
C TRP A 546 19.46 4.20 -30.37
N GLN A 547 19.57 5.25 -29.56
CA GLN A 547 19.06 6.60 -29.82
C GLN A 547 19.80 7.28 -31.00
N LYS A 548 21.14 7.14 -31.03
CA LYS A 548 21.99 7.57 -32.18
C LYS A 548 21.64 6.86 -33.50
N SER A 549 21.11 5.65 -33.44
CA SER A 549 20.74 4.85 -34.62
C SER A 549 19.35 5.24 -35.15
N TYR A 550 18.41 5.59 -34.26
CA TYR A 550 17.05 6.02 -34.62
C TYR A 550 17.00 7.43 -35.23
N GLN A 551 17.78 8.39 -34.70
CA GLN A 551 17.88 9.74 -35.28
C GLN A 551 18.43 9.74 -36.71
N ARG A 552 19.21 8.72 -37.10
CA ARG A 552 19.67 8.54 -38.50
C ARG A 552 18.61 7.94 -39.43
N ALA A 553 17.58 7.29 -38.89
CA ALA A 553 16.59 6.53 -39.66
C ALA A 553 15.22 7.23 -39.80
N ALA A 554 14.91 8.19 -38.92
CA ALA A 554 13.65 8.93 -38.96
C ALA A 554 13.68 10.05 -40.04
N VAL A 555 13.21 9.75 -41.24
CA VAL A 555 12.78 10.77 -42.21
C VAL A 555 11.46 11.35 -41.70
N PRO A 556 11.33 12.69 -41.55
CA PRO A 556 10.09 13.28 -41.06
C PRO A 556 8.96 13.08 -42.08
N ILE A 557 7.89 12.40 -41.66
CA ILE A 557 6.64 12.30 -42.40
C ILE A 557 5.91 13.64 -42.20
N ALA A 558 5.90 14.48 -43.23
CA ALA A 558 5.07 15.67 -43.29
C ALA A 558 3.60 15.26 -43.40
N THR A 559 2.76 15.68 -42.44
CA THR A 559 1.31 15.68 -42.60
C THR A 559 0.87 16.94 -43.38
N PRO A 560 -0.21 16.86 -44.18
CA PRO A 560 -0.51 17.86 -45.19
C PRO A 560 -1.19 19.10 -44.60
N MET A 561 -0.81 20.25 -45.17
CA MET A 561 -1.41 21.57 -45.00
C MET A 561 -2.92 21.58 -45.32
N SER A 562 -3.70 22.26 -44.48
CA SER A 562 -5.02 22.76 -44.84
C SER A 562 -4.86 24.12 -45.52
N ASP A 563 -5.08 24.15 -46.84
CA ASP A 563 -5.19 25.36 -47.65
C ASP A 563 -6.56 26.03 -47.51
N GLY A 564 -6.56 27.36 -47.62
CA GLY A 564 -7.72 28.25 -47.72
C GLY A 564 -7.57 29.42 -46.74
N GLY A 565 -7.19 30.65 -47.10
CA GLY A 565 -7.21 31.35 -48.37
C GLY A 565 -8.16 32.54 -48.25
N ASP A 566 -7.63 33.75 -48.01
CA ASP A 566 -7.95 34.98 -48.79
C ASP A 566 -7.02 36.16 -48.37
N PRO A 567 -6.59 37.05 -49.28
CA PRO A 567 -5.62 38.12 -49.03
C PRO A 567 -6.20 39.55 -49.16
N SER A 568 -5.60 40.53 -48.47
CA SER A 568 -5.58 42.00 -48.72
C SER A 568 -5.25 42.69 -47.38
N THR A 569 -4.47 43.76 -47.24
CA THR A 569 -3.83 44.78 -48.09
C THR A 569 -2.86 45.58 -47.18
N GLU A 570 -1.72 46.01 -47.73
CA GLU A 570 -1.01 47.32 -47.57
C GLU A 570 -1.06 48.08 -46.21
N GLY A 571 -0.01 48.70 -45.66
CA GLY A 571 1.33 49.02 -46.14
C GLY A 571 2.09 49.89 -45.11
N GLU A 572 3.42 49.92 -45.30
CA GLU A 572 4.43 50.98 -45.03
C GLU A 572 4.47 51.81 -43.72
N GLY A 573 5.69 51.92 -43.18
CA GLY A 573 6.08 52.97 -42.22
C GLY A 573 7.38 52.68 -41.45
N GLU A 574 8.53 52.96 -42.07
CA GLU A 574 9.87 52.95 -41.45
C GLU A 574 10.04 54.04 -40.37
N VAL A 575 10.68 53.71 -39.24
CA VAL A 575 11.54 54.65 -38.48
C VAL A 575 12.77 53.88 -37.97
N GLU A 576 13.92 54.28 -38.50
CA GLU A 576 15.27 53.88 -38.13
C GLU A 576 15.71 54.65 -36.86
N ASP A 577 16.09 53.95 -35.77
CA ASP A 577 17.09 54.49 -34.84
C ASP A 577 17.99 53.36 -34.32
N SER A 578 19.24 53.74 -34.13
CA SER A 578 20.46 52.97 -34.33
C SER A 578 21.10 52.59 -32.99
N ARG A 579 21.43 51.31 -32.81
CA ARG A 579 22.54 50.76 -31.98
C ARG A 579 22.62 49.22 -32.11
N PRO A 580 23.78 48.60 -31.84
CA PRO A 580 24.48 47.75 -32.80
C PRO A 580 23.85 46.37 -33.00
N VAL A 581 23.76 45.99 -34.28
CA VAL A 581 23.44 44.63 -34.73
C VAL A 581 24.55 43.67 -34.30
N VAL A 582 24.36 43.00 -33.16
CA VAL A 582 24.88 41.64 -33.00
C VAL A 582 24.00 40.78 -33.89
N ARG A 583 24.56 40.27 -34.99
CA ARG A 583 23.86 39.31 -35.85
C ARG A 583 23.47 38.10 -35.00
N PRO A 584 22.19 37.73 -34.86
CA PRO A 584 21.84 36.40 -34.41
C PRO A 584 21.96 35.49 -35.64
N THR A 585 23.18 35.16 -36.05
CA THR A 585 23.40 34.00 -36.92
C THR A 585 23.42 32.74 -36.06
N ALA A 586 22.23 32.34 -35.63
CA ALA A 586 21.90 30.98 -35.29
C ALA A 586 20.38 30.89 -35.41
N THR A 587 19.90 30.20 -36.45
CA THR A 587 18.62 29.48 -36.36
C THR A 587 18.57 28.79 -35.01
N PRO A 588 17.49 28.90 -34.22
CA PRO A 588 17.43 28.32 -32.89
C PRO A 588 17.70 26.82 -33.07
N ALA A 589 18.81 26.37 -32.50
CA ALA A 589 19.05 24.94 -32.37
C ALA A 589 17.92 24.44 -31.49
N VAL A 590 16.95 23.74 -32.06
CA VAL A 590 15.96 22.98 -31.29
C VAL A 590 16.76 21.91 -30.55
N LEU A 591 17.20 22.24 -29.34
CA LEU A 591 17.79 21.29 -28.41
C LEU A 591 16.68 20.33 -28.01
N THR A 592 16.60 19.22 -28.74
CA THR A 592 15.68 18.11 -28.45
C THR A 592 16.19 17.25 -27.28
N GLU A 593 17.45 17.43 -26.86
CA GLU A 593 18.03 16.78 -25.69
C GLU A 593 18.93 17.75 -24.90
N LEU A 594 18.92 17.60 -23.57
CA LEU A 594 19.76 18.36 -22.65
C LEU A 594 21.25 18.03 -22.90
N PRO A 595 22.16 19.03 -22.84
CA PRO A 595 23.60 18.79 -22.95
C PRO A 595 24.10 17.75 -21.94
N GLU A 596 25.05 16.90 -22.37
CA GLU A 596 25.68 15.89 -21.51
C GLU A 596 26.20 16.55 -20.21
N GLY A 597 25.75 16.05 -19.06
CA GLY A 597 26.11 16.55 -17.73
C GLY A 597 25.13 17.52 -17.07
N CYS A 598 23.99 17.83 -17.72
CA CYS A 598 23.01 18.78 -17.17
C CYS A 598 22.38 18.31 -15.83
N PRO A 599 21.81 17.11 -15.65
CA PRO A 599 21.41 16.66 -14.31
C PRO A 599 22.64 16.09 -13.55
N PRO A 600 23.01 16.60 -12.35
CA PRO A 600 22.31 17.59 -11.52
C PRO A 600 22.86 19.03 -11.63
N ASN A 601 23.82 19.35 -12.52
CA ASN A 601 24.37 20.71 -12.67
C ASN A 601 24.21 21.31 -14.09
N CYS A 602 23.11 22.02 -14.31
CA CYS A 602 22.75 22.76 -15.51
C CYS A 602 23.05 24.27 -15.39
N GLN A 603 23.98 24.69 -14.54
CA GLN A 603 24.16 26.10 -14.24
C GLN A 603 24.60 26.89 -15.48
N GLY A 604 23.87 27.97 -15.81
CA GLY A 604 24.21 28.88 -16.92
C GLY A 604 23.92 28.33 -18.32
N ILE A 605 23.20 27.20 -18.42
CA ILE A 605 22.94 26.54 -19.70
C ILE A 605 21.96 27.32 -20.57
N ASP A 606 22.13 27.26 -21.90
CA ASP A 606 21.15 27.81 -22.84
C ASP A 606 20.23 26.69 -23.37
N LEU A 607 18.96 26.80 -23.01
CA LEU A 607 17.85 25.92 -23.34
C LEU A 607 16.71 26.71 -23.99
N THR A 608 17.02 27.83 -24.64
CA THR A 608 16.03 28.64 -25.36
C THR A 608 15.26 27.79 -26.37
N GLY A 609 13.92 27.74 -26.25
CA GLY A 609 13.04 27.00 -27.15
C GLY A 609 13.12 25.47 -27.01
N ALA A 610 13.79 24.95 -25.98
CA ALA A 610 13.98 23.51 -25.79
C ALA A 610 12.64 22.80 -25.49
N TYR A 611 12.50 21.57 -26.00
CA TYR A 611 11.33 20.72 -25.69
C TYR A 611 11.67 19.77 -24.54
N LEU A 612 11.24 20.12 -23.34
CA LEU A 612 11.58 19.49 -22.05
C LEU A 612 10.33 18.94 -21.33
N TYR A 613 9.34 18.48 -22.11
CA TYR A 613 8.11 17.89 -21.61
C TYR A 613 8.39 16.64 -20.74
N ASP A 614 7.81 16.55 -19.53
CA ASP A 614 8.00 15.45 -18.57
C ASP A 614 9.48 15.24 -18.14
N ALA A 615 10.33 16.25 -18.33
CA ALA A 615 11.75 16.19 -17.96
C ALA A 615 11.94 16.16 -16.44
N ASN A 616 12.90 15.37 -15.95
CA ASN A 616 13.21 15.28 -14.52
C ASN A 616 14.43 16.12 -14.16
N PHE A 617 14.18 17.24 -13.48
CA PHE A 617 15.12 18.19 -12.90
C PHE A 617 15.05 18.21 -11.37
N GLU A 618 14.56 17.15 -10.74
CA GLU A 618 14.53 17.04 -9.27
C GLU A 618 15.94 17.28 -8.70
N PHE A 619 16.08 18.25 -7.78
CA PHE A 619 17.35 18.70 -7.21
C PHE A 619 18.38 19.28 -8.19
N ALA A 620 18.01 19.58 -9.45
CA ALA A 620 18.95 20.09 -10.43
C ALA A 620 19.34 21.56 -10.17
N ASN A 621 20.61 21.91 -10.39
CA ASN A 621 21.10 23.28 -10.38
C ASN A 621 20.98 23.90 -11.76
N LEU A 622 19.88 24.61 -12.01
CA LEU A 622 19.58 25.43 -13.19
C LEU A 622 19.89 26.92 -12.97
N ALA A 623 20.71 27.26 -11.97
CA ALA A 623 20.96 28.67 -11.67
C ALA A 623 21.56 29.38 -12.89
N ARG A 624 21.06 30.57 -13.24
CA ARG A 624 21.46 31.35 -14.42
C ARG A 624 21.18 30.69 -15.78
N ALA A 625 20.40 29.61 -15.83
CA ALA A 625 20.01 28.99 -17.10
C ALA A 625 19.11 29.93 -17.92
N ASN A 626 19.23 29.87 -19.25
CA ASN A 626 18.34 30.55 -20.18
C ASN A 626 17.32 29.53 -20.71
N LEU A 627 16.07 29.62 -20.26
CA LEU A 627 14.96 28.72 -20.58
C LEU A 627 13.91 29.39 -21.46
N ARG A 628 14.21 30.54 -22.07
CA ARG A 628 13.22 31.34 -22.79
C ARG A 628 12.47 30.52 -23.85
N ASN A 629 11.15 30.60 -23.87
CA ASN A 629 10.29 29.85 -24.79
C ASN A 629 10.43 28.31 -24.73
N ALA A 630 11.05 27.74 -23.69
CA ALA A 630 11.14 26.29 -23.54
C ALA A 630 9.78 25.69 -23.14
N ASP A 631 9.54 24.43 -23.52
CA ASP A 631 8.34 23.67 -23.13
C ASP A 631 8.70 22.69 -22.00
N LEU A 632 8.43 23.08 -20.76
CA LEU A 632 8.65 22.32 -19.52
C LEU A 632 7.35 21.73 -18.95
N ARG A 633 6.32 21.55 -19.78
CA ARG A 633 5.05 21.00 -19.29
C ARG A 633 5.26 19.63 -18.65
N HIS A 634 4.62 19.40 -17.50
CA HIS A 634 4.76 18.19 -16.69
C HIS A 634 6.18 17.87 -16.19
N ALA A 635 7.15 18.78 -16.34
CA ALA A 635 8.50 18.54 -15.81
C ALA A 635 8.51 18.45 -14.28
N ASN A 636 9.37 17.59 -13.72
CA ASN A 636 9.63 17.52 -12.29
C ASN A 636 10.81 18.44 -11.94
N LEU A 637 10.54 19.58 -11.31
CA LEU A 637 11.50 20.57 -10.83
C LEU A 637 11.54 20.60 -9.29
N HIS A 638 11.07 19.54 -8.61
CA HIS A 638 11.04 19.50 -7.16
C HIS A 638 12.44 19.72 -6.55
N ASN A 639 12.56 20.70 -5.66
CA ASN A 639 13.82 21.16 -5.07
C ASN A 639 14.91 21.61 -6.07
N ALA A 640 14.56 21.96 -7.32
CA ALA A 640 15.51 22.50 -8.29
C ALA A 640 15.96 23.91 -7.91
N ASN A 641 17.19 24.29 -8.28
CA ASN A 641 17.72 25.64 -8.12
C ASN A 641 17.68 26.41 -9.44
N LEU A 642 16.71 27.32 -9.58
CA LEU A 642 16.48 28.19 -10.74
C LEU A 642 16.89 29.65 -10.46
N ARG A 643 17.74 29.87 -9.45
CA ARG A 643 18.19 31.22 -9.07
C ARG A 643 18.81 31.95 -10.27
N LEU A 644 18.38 33.19 -10.54
CA LEU A 644 18.82 34.00 -11.69
C LEU A 644 18.54 33.40 -13.08
N ALA A 645 17.69 32.38 -13.20
CA ALA A 645 17.33 31.81 -14.51
C ALA A 645 16.41 32.74 -15.31
N ASP A 646 16.45 32.67 -16.64
CA ASP A 646 15.57 33.41 -17.54
C ASP A 646 14.48 32.48 -18.09
N LEU A 647 13.26 32.62 -17.57
CA LEU A 647 12.11 31.77 -17.85
C LEU A 647 11.09 32.44 -18.77
N ARG A 648 11.40 33.58 -19.39
CA ARG A 648 10.42 34.34 -20.19
C ARG A 648 9.86 33.55 -21.36
N GLY A 649 8.54 33.48 -21.49
CA GLY A 649 7.85 32.70 -22.53
C GLY A 649 7.86 31.17 -22.32
N THR A 650 8.41 30.66 -21.22
CA THR A 650 8.46 29.22 -20.93
C THR A 650 7.07 28.66 -20.65
N ASN A 651 6.78 27.45 -21.12
CA ASN A 651 5.56 26.72 -20.75
C ASN A 651 5.81 25.74 -19.61
N LEU A 652 5.25 26.00 -18.43
CA LEU A 652 5.40 25.22 -17.21
C LEU A 652 4.09 24.54 -16.78
N GLU A 653 3.10 24.44 -17.67
CA GLU A 653 1.80 23.85 -17.36
C GLU A 653 1.96 22.43 -16.77
N ASN A 654 1.34 22.20 -15.61
CA ASN A 654 1.38 20.93 -14.86
C ASN A 654 2.78 20.50 -14.36
N ALA A 655 3.80 21.36 -14.35
CA ALA A 655 5.11 21.04 -13.76
C ALA A 655 5.06 20.98 -12.21
N ASP A 656 5.84 20.09 -11.61
CA ASP A 656 6.02 19.99 -10.15
C ASP A 656 7.21 20.83 -9.71
N MET A 657 6.97 21.97 -9.05
CA MET A 657 8.00 22.93 -8.65
C MET A 657 8.09 23.08 -7.12
N ARG A 658 7.59 22.10 -6.35
CA ARG A 658 7.61 22.14 -4.88
C ARG A 658 9.03 22.30 -4.35
N GLY A 659 9.25 23.24 -3.44
CA GLY A 659 10.57 23.49 -2.85
C GLY A 659 11.65 24.00 -3.82
N ALA A 660 11.31 24.31 -5.08
CA ALA A 660 12.26 24.91 -6.01
C ALA A 660 12.61 26.35 -5.61
N THR A 661 13.83 26.79 -5.94
CA THR A 661 14.32 28.15 -5.62
C THR A 661 14.39 29.00 -6.89
N PHE A 662 13.71 30.14 -6.90
CA PHE A 662 13.56 31.04 -8.05
C PHE A 662 14.19 32.41 -7.83
N HIS A 663 14.93 32.61 -6.74
CA HIS A 663 15.47 33.91 -6.35
C HIS A 663 16.08 34.70 -7.52
N GLU A 664 15.60 35.93 -7.74
CA GLU A 664 16.03 36.83 -8.83
C GLU A 664 15.89 36.26 -10.27
N SER A 665 15.05 35.24 -10.48
CA SER A 665 14.72 34.73 -11.82
C SER A 665 13.85 35.72 -12.62
N GLN A 666 13.96 35.68 -13.95
CA GLN A 666 13.19 36.52 -14.86
C GLN A 666 12.00 35.74 -15.40
N ILE A 667 10.79 36.15 -15.01
CA ILE A 667 9.51 35.63 -15.50
C ILE A 667 8.76 36.82 -16.13
N ASP A 668 7.97 36.58 -17.17
CA ASP A 668 7.13 37.61 -17.82
C ASP A 668 5.70 37.10 -18.07
N HIS A 669 4.84 37.99 -18.57
CA HIS A 669 3.45 37.69 -18.94
C HIS A 669 3.29 36.59 -20.01
N ASN A 670 4.36 36.21 -20.73
CA ASN A 670 4.31 35.14 -21.73
C ASN A 670 4.64 33.77 -21.13
N THR A 671 5.10 33.74 -19.88
CA THR A 671 5.44 32.50 -19.17
C THR A 671 4.16 31.82 -18.70
N GLN A 672 3.91 30.60 -19.19
CA GLN A 672 2.67 29.87 -18.91
C GLN A 672 2.85 29.02 -17.65
N LEU A 673 2.45 29.57 -16.49
CA LEU A 673 2.54 28.90 -15.19
C LEU A 673 1.23 28.22 -14.76
N GLY A 674 0.16 28.33 -15.56
CA GLY A 674 -1.18 27.81 -15.25
C GLY A 674 -1.83 27.04 -16.40
N THR A 675 -2.95 26.38 -16.13
CA THR A 675 -3.74 25.60 -17.10
C THR A 675 -4.76 26.47 -17.84
N ASN A 676 -4.92 26.30 -19.16
CA ASN A 676 -6.01 26.95 -19.91
C ASN A 676 -7.35 26.25 -19.63
N LEU A 677 -8.12 26.79 -18.70
CA LEU A 677 -9.34 26.17 -18.14
C LEU A 677 -10.49 25.93 -19.12
N ILE A 678 -10.53 26.66 -20.24
CA ILE A 678 -11.65 26.57 -21.19
C ILE A 678 -11.77 25.16 -21.78
N LEU A 679 -10.66 24.41 -21.91
CA LEU A 679 -10.67 23.04 -22.44
C LEU A 679 -10.96 21.95 -21.38
N TRP A 680 -10.64 22.19 -20.11
CA TRP A 680 -10.84 21.18 -19.04
C TRP A 680 -12.29 21.12 -18.55
N GLN A 681 -13.02 22.24 -18.57
CA GLN A 681 -14.42 22.30 -18.16
C GLN A 681 -15.38 21.59 -19.14
N ILE A 682 -15.09 21.60 -20.45
CA ILE A 682 -15.95 20.98 -21.48
C ILE A 682 -15.93 19.44 -21.39
N VAL A 683 -14.88 18.83 -20.82
CA VAL A 683 -14.71 17.37 -20.83
C VAL A 683 -15.28 16.69 -19.57
N ASN A 684 -15.52 17.40 -18.46
CA ASN A 684 -15.66 16.76 -17.15
C ASN A 684 -16.86 17.21 -16.29
N GLN A 685 -18.07 17.22 -16.86
CA GLN A 685 -19.31 17.57 -16.15
C GLN A 685 -19.77 16.62 -15.02
N ASN A 686 -19.03 15.55 -14.68
CA ASN A 686 -19.46 14.55 -13.67
C ASN A 686 -18.40 14.20 -12.59
N ALA A 687 -17.34 14.98 -12.41
CA ALA A 687 -16.34 14.72 -11.38
C ALA A 687 -16.57 15.58 -10.12
N GLU A 688 -17.56 15.21 -9.30
CA GLU A 688 -17.55 15.64 -7.90
C GLU A 688 -16.31 15.03 -7.20
N GLN A 689 -15.52 15.87 -6.52
CA GLN A 689 -14.35 15.54 -5.69
C GLN A 689 -13.04 15.07 -6.36
N ARG A 690 -12.59 15.73 -7.44
CA ARG A 690 -11.19 15.59 -7.89
C ARG A 690 -10.54 16.90 -8.34
N TYR A 691 -10.99 18.00 -7.76
CA TYR A 691 -10.47 19.33 -8.05
C TYR A 691 -9.09 19.51 -7.38
N LEU A 692 -8.12 20.00 -8.17
CA LEU A 692 -6.76 20.48 -7.81
C LEU A 692 -5.55 19.54 -7.94
N SER A 693 -5.67 18.25 -8.29
CA SER A 693 -4.48 17.38 -8.29
C SER A 693 -3.51 17.54 -9.49
N ARG A 694 -3.74 18.50 -10.40
CA ARG A 694 -2.90 18.69 -11.61
C ARG A 694 -2.58 20.15 -11.94
N ALA A 695 -2.87 21.12 -11.07
CA ALA A 695 -2.38 22.48 -11.25
C ALA A 695 -0.88 22.58 -10.92
N VAL A 696 -0.19 23.59 -11.46
CA VAL A 696 1.21 23.87 -11.11
C VAL A 696 1.34 24.07 -9.60
N ASN A 697 2.27 23.35 -8.99
CA ASN A 697 2.43 23.28 -7.54
C ASN A 697 3.72 23.98 -7.11
N LEU A 698 3.57 25.15 -6.50
CA LEU A 698 4.64 25.98 -5.94
C LEU A 698 4.60 25.99 -4.41
N VAL A 699 4.02 24.96 -3.78
CA VAL A 699 4.01 24.82 -2.33
C VAL A 699 5.44 24.80 -1.80
N GLU A 700 5.70 25.63 -0.79
CA GLU A 700 7.02 25.81 -0.14
C GLU A 700 8.14 26.29 -1.10
N ALA A 701 7.81 26.81 -2.29
CA ALA A 701 8.80 27.36 -3.21
C ALA A 701 9.41 28.68 -2.69
N ASP A 702 10.69 28.92 -2.97
CA ASP A 702 11.36 30.17 -2.64
C ASP A 702 11.34 31.14 -3.83
N LEU A 703 10.40 32.09 -3.79
CA LEU A 703 10.16 33.13 -4.79
C LEU A 703 10.66 34.51 -4.31
N HIS A 704 11.61 34.53 -3.37
CA HIS A 704 12.14 35.78 -2.83
C HIS A 704 12.72 36.70 -3.93
N GLY A 705 12.22 37.93 -4.02
CA GLY A 705 12.74 38.94 -4.95
C GLY A 705 12.41 38.70 -6.43
N VAL A 706 11.51 37.76 -6.75
CA VAL A 706 11.15 37.44 -8.15
C VAL A 706 10.25 38.53 -8.74
N ASN A 707 10.46 38.87 -10.01
CA ASN A 707 9.56 39.73 -10.77
C ASN A 707 8.51 38.88 -11.48
N LEU A 708 7.25 38.99 -11.03
CA LEU A 708 6.07 38.30 -11.57
C LEU A 708 5.08 39.28 -12.21
N ARG A 709 5.45 40.55 -12.43
CA ARG A 709 4.54 41.60 -12.88
C ARG A 709 3.73 41.18 -14.12
N GLY A 710 2.40 41.20 -14.01
CA GLY A 710 1.48 40.83 -15.09
C GLY A 710 1.46 39.35 -15.46
N ALA A 711 2.09 38.47 -14.68
CA ALA A 711 2.03 37.03 -14.89
C ALA A 711 0.63 36.48 -14.58
N ASP A 712 0.25 35.41 -15.28
CA ASP A 712 -0.95 34.64 -14.95
C ASP A 712 -0.57 33.47 -14.04
N LEU A 713 -0.97 33.58 -12.77
CA LEU A 713 -0.80 32.54 -11.76
C LEU A 713 -2.13 31.91 -11.37
N SER A 714 -3.20 32.15 -12.12
CA SER A 714 -4.51 31.62 -11.78
C SER A 714 -4.45 30.10 -11.57
N HIS A 715 -5.13 29.62 -10.53
CA HIS A 715 -5.20 28.21 -10.13
C HIS A 715 -3.90 27.54 -9.66
N VAL A 716 -2.79 28.30 -9.52
CA VAL A 716 -1.53 27.81 -8.94
C VAL A 716 -1.65 27.68 -7.42
N SER A 717 -1.03 26.65 -6.82
CA SER A 717 -0.91 26.57 -5.36
C SER A 717 0.38 27.20 -4.88
N LEU A 718 0.28 28.27 -4.07
CA LEU A 718 1.42 28.97 -3.46
C LEU A 718 1.54 28.70 -1.95
N GLN A 719 0.82 27.71 -1.41
CA GLN A 719 0.80 27.51 0.05
C GLN A 719 2.22 27.41 0.64
N LYS A 720 2.51 28.16 1.71
CA LYS A 720 3.84 28.24 2.35
C LYS A 720 5.00 28.76 1.48
N ALA A 721 4.74 29.27 0.28
CA ALA A 721 5.80 29.84 -0.56
C ALA A 721 6.37 31.13 0.06
N ASN A 722 7.66 31.37 -0.16
CA ASN A 722 8.33 32.61 0.23
C ASN A 722 8.24 33.65 -0.90
N LEU A 723 7.37 34.65 -0.76
CA LEU A 723 7.15 35.75 -1.70
C LEU A 723 7.76 37.09 -1.20
N SER A 724 8.61 37.06 -0.18
CA SER A 724 9.26 38.25 0.37
C SER A 724 10.01 39.02 -0.73
N SER A 725 9.86 40.34 -0.78
CA SER A 725 10.47 41.24 -1.78
C SER A 725 10.09 40.97 -3.25
N ALA A 726 9.13 40.09 -3.55
CA ALA A 726 8.68 39.83 -4.93
C ALA A 726 7.82 40.98 -5.49
N ASP A 727 7.78 41.14 -6.82
CA ASP A 727 6.87 42.05 -7.52
C ASP A 727 5.73 41.28 -8.18
N LEU A 728 4.54 41.33 -7.56
CA LEU A 728 3.28 40.71 -7.99
C LEU A 728 2.31 41.75 -8.59
N SER A 729 2.79 42.92 -8.99
CA SER A 729 1.91 44.00 -9.50
C SER A 729 1.16 43.55 -10.76
N GLY A 730 -0.16 43.65 -10.77
CA GLY A 730 -1.00 43.25 -11.91
C GLY A 730 -1.03 41.75 -12.22
N VAL A 731 -0.62 40.89 -11.28
CA VAL A 731 -0.71 39.43 -11.43
C VAL A 731 -2.16 38.96 -11.32
N ASN A 732 -2.53 38.01 -12.17
CA ASN A 732 -3.78 37.28 -12.01
C ASN A 732 -3.62 36.17 -10.95
N LEU A 733 -4.19 36.35 -9.76
CA LEU A 733 -4.21 35.37 -8.66
C LEU A 733 -5.59 34.73 -8.45
N ASN A 734 -6.43 34.70 -9.49
CA ASN A 734 -7.75 34.09 -9.38
C ASN A 734 -7.62 32.60 -8.99
N HIS A 735 -8.36 32.21 -7.95
CA HIS A 735 -8.39 30.86 -7.35
C HIS A 735 -7.07 30.35 -6.77
N VAL A 736 -6.11 31.25 -6.53
CA VAL A 736 -4.81 30.90 -5.91
C VAL A 736 -4.93 30.84 -4.40
N SER A 737 -4.34 29.80 -3.81
CA SER A 737 -4.26 29.68 -2.35
C SER A 737 -3.05 30.44 -1.80
N LEU A 738 -3.30 31.52 -1.05
CA LEU A 738 -2.28 32.35 -0.40
C LEU A 738 -2.01 31.93 1.07
N HIS A 739 -2.53 30.79 1.50
CA HIS A 739 -2.36 30.28 2.86
C HIS A 739 -0.90 30.04 3.21
N GLU A 740 -0.51 30.48 4.41
CA GLU A 740 0.81 30.35 5.01
C GLU A 740 1.96 30.93 4.16
N THR A 741 1.68 31.75 3.15
CA THR A 741 2.71 32.41 2.34
C THR A 741 3.43 33.50 3.13
N TYR A 742 4.73 33.65 2.89
CA TYR A 742 5.55 34.69 3.50
C TYR A 742 5.68 35.90 2.56
N ILE A 743 5.24 37.08 3.00
CA ILE A 743 5.49 38.37 2.33
C ILE A 743 6.19 39.32 3.29
N ASP A 744 6.89 40.34 2.79
CA ASP A 744 7.53 41.38 3.61
C ASP A 744 7.13 42.79 3.13
N GLU A 745 7.65 43.83 3.80
CA GLU A 745 7.36 45.23 3.46
C GLU A 745 7.84 45.65 2.05
N LYS A 746 8.68 44.84 1.41
CA LYS A 746 9.22 45.10 0.07
C LYS A 746 8.44 44.37 -1.02
N THR A 747 7.58 43.40 -0.66
CA THR A 747 6.71 42.71 -1.60
C THR A 747 5.71 43.71 -2.19
N GLN A 748 5.69 43.84 -3.52
CA GLN A 748 4.68 44.64 -4.23
C GLN A 748 3.54 43.72 -4.64
N ILE A 749 2.31 44.02 -4.24
CA ILE A 749 1.12 43.20 -4.52
C ILE A 749 -0.12 44.11 -4.58
N ASP A 750 -1.07 43.82 -5.46
CA ASP A 750 -2.28 44.62 -5.60
C ASP A 750 -3.17 44.55 -4.34
N ASP A 751 -3.88 45.64 -4.04
CA ASP A 751 -4.67 45.80 -2.80
C ASP A 751 -5.66 44.65 -2.53
N LYS A 752 -6.32 44.13 -3.59
CA LYS A 752 -7.25 42.99 -3.49
C LYS A 752 -6.55 41.75 -2.93
N TRP A 753 -5.37 41.43 -3.45
CA TRP A 753 -4.64 40.22 -3.08
C TRP A 753 -3.95 40.35 -1.73
N LEU A 754 -3.49 41.55 -1.38
CA LEU A 754 -3.02 41.86 -0.04
C LEU A 754 -4.12 41.63 1.00
N LEU A 755 -5.35 42.08 0.72
CA LEU A 755 -6.49 41.86 1.59
C LEU A 755 -6.79 40.36 1.76
N VAL A 756 -6.81 39.58 0.67
CA VAL A 756 -7.01 38.12 0.72
C VAL A 756 -5.94 37.47 1.58
N TRP A 757 -4.66 37.82 1.36
CA TRP A 757 -3.54 37.33 2.17
C TRP A 757 -3.72 37.62 3.65
N GLN A 758 -4.12 38.85 4.00
CA GLN A 758 -4.37 39.24 5.40
C GLN A 758 -5.52 38.44 6.02
N ILE A 759 -6.59 38.17 5.26
CA ILE A 759 -7.74 37.39 5.72
C ILE A 759 -7.31 35.97 6.11
N VAL A 760 -6.60 35.28 5.22
CA VAL A 760 -6.25 33.86 5.39
C VAL A 760 -5.09 33.62 6.36
N ASN A 761 -4.16 34.57 6.50
CA ASN A 761 -2.95 34.38 7.31
C ASN A 761 -2.97 35.04 8.69
N GLU A 762 -3.64 36.18 8.86
CA GLU A 762 -3.63 36.87 10.17
C GLU A 762 -4.75 36.41 11.11
N GLY A 763 -5.75 35.66 10.62
CA GLY A 763 -6.77 35.01 11.44
C GLY A 763 -7.68 35.93 12.27
N LYS A 764 -7.68 37.25 12.04
CA LYS A 764 -8.50 38.23 12.78
C LYS A 764 -9.99 38.07 12.43
N SER A 765 -10.82 37.87 13.45
CA SER A 765 -12.29 37.94 13.38
C SER A 765 -12.77 39.40 13.36
N GLY A 766 -14.00 39.64 12.88
CA GLY A 766 -14.65 40.95 12.99
C GLY A 766 -14.14 42.02 12.01
N ARG A 767 -13.57 41.60 10.87
CA ARG A 767 -13.05 42.53 9.85
C ARG A 767 -14.17 43.29 9.15
N ASP A 768 -13.89 44.54 8.80
CA ASP A 768 -14.72 45.31 7.87
C ASP A 768 -14.32 44.98 6.43
N LEU A 769 -15.22 44.31 5.71
CA LEU A 769 -15.09 43.88 4.32
C LEU A 769 -16.29 44.39 3.50
N GLN A 770 -16.95 45.47 3.96
CA GLN A 770 -18.15 45.99 3.35
C GLN A 770 -17.88 46.45 1.91
N GLY A 771 -18.63 45.91 0.95
CA GLY A 771 -18.53 46.28 -0.47
C GLY A 771 -17.27 45.81 -1.19
N MET A 772 -16.42 44.99 -0.56
CA MET A 772 -15.18 44.51 -1.16
C MET A 772 -15.43 43.49 -2.27
N ASP A 773 -14.58 43.51 -3.29
CA ASP A 773 -14.53 42.46 -4.31
C ASP A 773 -13.59 41.32 -3.87
N LEU A 774 -14.19 40.20 -3.49
CA LEU A 774 -13.53 38.96 -3.11
C LEU A 774 -13.87 37.83 -4.11
N SER A 775 -14.39 38.17 -5.29
CA SER A 775 -14.72 37.19 -6.32
C SER A 775 -13.49 36.41 -6.78
N GLN A 776 -13.68 35.12 -7.07
CA GLN A 776 -12.62 34.22 -7.56
C GLN A 776 -11.43 34.09 -6.61
N THR A 777 -11.65 34.18 -5.29
CA THR A 777 -10.58 34.06 -4.28
C THR A 777 -10.66 32.72 -3.53
N ASP A 778 -9.53 32.23 -3.01
CA ASP A 778 -9.51 31.11 -2.05
C ASP A 778 -9.45 31.62 -0.62
N LEU A 779 -10.59 31.54 0.08
CA LEU A 779 -10.77 31.89 1.49
C LEU A 779 -11.12 30.65 2.32
N SER A 780 -10.76 29.45 1.85
CA SER A 780 -11.03 28.22 2.58
C SER A 780 -10.37 28.24 3.96
N ASN A 781 -11.00 27.66 4.98
CA ASN A 781 -10.51 27.67 6.37
C ASN A 781 -10.33 29.06 7.01
N ALA A 782 -10.70 30.16 6.33
CA ALA A 782 -10.53 31.50 6.86
C ALA A 782 -11.39 31.75 8.09
N ASN A 783 -10.87 32.50 9.06
CA ASN A 783 -11.65 32.99 10.20
C ASN A 783 -12.35 34.30 9.81
N LEU A 784 -13.60 34.19 9.38
CA LEU A 784 -14.48 35.31 9.02
C LEU A 784 -15.58 35.53 10.08
N SER A 785 -15.40 35.01 11.29
CA SER A 785 -16.40 35.15 12.35
C SER A 785 -16.63 36.62 12.70
N ASN A 786 -17.90 37.02 12.82
CA ASN A 786 -18.36 38.38 13.06
C ASN A 786 -17.91 39.42 12.01
N ALA A 787 -17.40 39.01 10.85
CA ALA A 787 -16.97 39.94 9.81
C ALA A 787 -18.17 40.70 9.21
N ASP A 788 -17.95 41.94 8.81
CA ASP A 788 -18.91 42.75 8.06
C ASP A 788 -18.66 42.55 6.56
N LEU A 789 -19.46 41.70 5.92
CA LEU A 789 -19.40 41.37 4.49
C LEU A 789 -20.58 41.99 3.73
N ARG A 790 -21.22 43.04 4.28
CA ARG A 790 -22.38 43.67 3.65
C ARG A 790 -22.02 44.14 2.25
N ARG A 791 -22.83 43.77 1.25
CA ARG A 791 -22.61 44.14 -0.15
C ARG A 791 -21.28 43.65 -0.77
N ALA A 792 -20.56 42.73 -0.12
CA ALA A 792 -19.35 42.14 -0.69
C ALA A 792 -19.68 41.27 -1.91
N ILE A 793 -18.76 41.21 -2.86
CA ILE A 793 -18.84 40.32 -4.03
C ILE A 793 -18.03 39.06 -3.72
N LEU A 794 -18.72 37.93 -3.62
CA LEU A 794 -18.19 36.61 -3.24
C LEU A 794 -18.46 35.56 -4.33
N THR A 795 -18.72 36.00 -5.55
CA THR A 795 -19.00 35.11 -6.68
C THR A 795 -17.77 34.26 -6.99
N ASP A 796 -17.97 32.94 -7.06
CA ASP A 796 -16.92 31.96 -7.34
C ASP A 796 -15.77 31.96 -6.31
N THR A 797 -16.08 32.41 -5.08
CA THR A 797 -15.15 32.36 -3.94
C THR A 797 -15.19 30.99 -3.27
N ASN A 798 -14.02 30.43 -2.96
CA ASN A 798 -13.93 29.23 -2.13
C ASN A 798 -13.98 29.61 -0.64
N LEU A 799 -15.11 29.35 0.02
CA LEU A 799 -15.31 29.55 1.46
C LEU A 799 -15.38 28.21 2.21
N SER A 800 -14.89 27.12 1.61
CA SER A 800 -15.00 25.81 2.23
C SER A 800 -14.27 25.76 3.58
N HIS A 801 -14.87 25.14 4.59
CA HIS A 801 -14.37 25.08 5.97
C HIS A 801 -14.17 26.45 6.65
N ALA A 802 -14.59 27.57 6.05
CA ALA A 802 -14.44 28.88 6.64
C ALA A 802 -15.35 29.03 7.87
N ASN A 803 -14.87 29.74 8.89
CA ASN A 803 -15.69 30.10 10.04
C ASN A 803 -16.42 31.41 9.77
N LEU A 804 -17.71 31.36 9.39
CA LEU A 804 -18.55 32.53 9.16
C LEU A 804 -19.44 32.88 10.37
N TYR A 805 -19.18 32.30 11.54
CA TYR A 805 -20.04 32.48 12.72
C TYR A 805 -20.34 33.95 13.01
N GLY A 806 -21.62 34.34 13.02
CA GLY A 806 -22.03 35.71 13.34
C GLY A 806 -21.75 36.77 12.27
N ALA A 807 -21.22 36.40 11.10
CA ALA A 807 -20.88 37.33 10.02
C ALA A 807 -22.14 38.00 9.41
N ASP A 808 -21.98 39.21 8.88
CA ASP A 808 -23.04 39.99 8.26
C ASP A 808 -22.92 39.98 6.74
N LEU A 809 -23.75 39.19 6.06
CA LEU A 809 -23.76 39.00 4.60
C LEU A 809 -24.90 39.77 3.91
N ARG A 810 -25.57 40.71 4.59
CA ARG A 810 -26.70 41.44 4.02
C ARG A 810 -26.33 42.16 2.72
N GLY A 811 -27.06 41.87 1.66
CA GLY A 811 -26.81 42.38 0.31
C GLY A 811 -25.55 41.85 -0.39
N ALA A 812 -24.87 40.85 0.17
CA ALA A 812 -23.70 40.23 -0.47
C ALA A 812 -24.11 39.38 -1.69
N ILE A 813 -23.18 39.22 -2.64
CA ILE A 813 -23.39 38.49 -3.89
C ILE A 813 -22.52 37.22 -3.89
N LEU A 814 -23.10 36.09 -3.47
CA LEU A 814 -22.45 34.78 -3.44
C LEU A 814 -22.80 33.94 -4.68
N ALA A 815 -23.91 34.24 -5.35
CA ALA A 815 -24.32 33.63 -6.60
C ALA A 815 -24.59 34.72 -7.64
N GLY A 816 -24.04 34.58 -8.85
CA GLY A 816 -24.25 35.54 -9.93
C GLY A 816 -25.70 35.57 -10.47
N PRO A 817 -26.09 36.62 -11.20
CA PRO A 817 -27.46 36.79 -11.74
C PRO A 817 -27.89 35.71 -12.75
N ASP A 818 -26.94 34.99 -13.36
CA ASP A 818 -27.19 33.91 -14.33
C ASP A 818 -27.19 32.48 -13.70
N SER A 819 -27.14 32.39 -12.36
CA SER A 819 -27.02 31.13 -11.60
C SER A 819 -28.19 30.14 -11.82
N TYR A 820 -29.33 30.61 -12.33
CA TYR A 820 -30.51 29.79 -12.62
C TYR A 820 -30.32 28.81 -13.79
N ASN A 821 -29.42 29.13 -14.74
CA ASN A 821 -29.19 28.31 -15.95
C ASN A 821 -27.83 27.61 -15.95
N ASN A 822 -26.80 28.16 -15.31
CA ASN A 822 -25.49 27.52 -15.11
C ASN A 822 -25.07 27.65 -13.64
N ARG A 823 -24.84 26.52 -12.95
CA ARG A 823 -24.28 26.46 -11.58
C ARG A 823 -22.83 26.97 -11.46
N GLU A 824 -22.33 27.67 -12.48
CA GLU A 824 -20.90 27.93 -12.74
C GLU A 824 -20.37 29.21 -12.08
N HIS A 825 -21.18 29.92 -11.29
CA HIS A 825 -20.80 31.18 -10.61
C HIS A 825 -21.36 31.27 -9.19
N ILE A 826 -21.06 30.28 -8.34
CA ILE A 826 -21.58 30.19 -6.97
C ILE A 826 -20.43 29.99 -5.99
N ALA A 827 -20.46 30.71 -4.86
CA ALA A 827 -19.52 30.51 -3.77
C ALA A 827 -19.59 29.07 -3.20
N ASN A 828 -18.42 28.47 -2.95
CA ASN A 828 -18.33 27.16 -2.31
C ASN A 828 -18.38 27.31 -0.79
N LEU A 829 -19.50 26.94 -0.16
CA LEU A 829 -19.72 26.98 1.29
C LEU A 829 -19.64 25.60 1.97
N THR A 830 -19.02 24.62 1.31
CA THR A 830 -18.85 23.27 1.84
C THR A 830 -18.15 23.29 3.20
N HIS A 831 -18.78 22.70 4.22
CA HIS A 831 -18.32 22.67 5.61
C HIS A 831 -18.10 24.05 6.27
N ALA A 832 -18.61 25.13 5.69
CA ALA A 832 -18.51 26.45 6.30
C ALA A 832 -19.48 26.57 7.48
N ASN A 833 -19.05 27.24 8.56
CA ASN A 833 -19.89 27.48 9.72
C ASN A 833 -20.86 28.65 9.47
N LEU A 834 -22.11 28.34 9.14
CA LEU A 834 -23.15 29.33 8.85
C LEU A 834 -23.99 29.75 10.06
N ALA A 835 -23.63 29.31 11.28
CA ALA A 835 -24.39 29.63 12.48
C ALA A 835 -24.26 31.12 12.86
N GLY A 836 -25.38 31.75 13.19
CA GLY A 836 -25.45 33.18 13.53
C GLY A 836 -25.24 34.14 12.36
N VAL A 837 -25.02 33.66 11.14
CA VAL A 837 -24.84 34.50 9.95
C VAL A 837 -26.10 35.32 9.70
N LYS A 838 -25.94 36.61 9.39
CA LYS A 838 -27.05 37.51 9.05
C LYS A 838 -27.17 37.64 7.54
N ILE A 839 -28.30 37.23 6.98
CA ILE A 839 -28.69 37.47 5.58
C ILE A 839 -30.03 38.20 5.53
N ASP A 840 -30.35 38.80 4.39
CA ASP A 840 -31.65 39.41 4.08
C ASP A 840 -32.11 39.07 2.65
N ASP A 841 -33.26 39.60 2.24
CA ASP A 841 -33.82 39.36 0.92
C ASP A 841 -32.98 39.92 -0.24
N THR A 842 -32.02 40.79 0.06
CA THR A 842 -31.09 41.35 -0.94
C THR A 842 -29.82 40.51 -1.11
N THR A 843 -29.63 39.50 -0.26
CA THR A 843 -28.46 38.61 -0.27
C THR A 843 -28.64 37.56 -1.37
N GLN A 844 -27.73 37.53 -2.35
CA GLN A 844 -27.77 36.56 -3.45
C GLN A 844 -26.99 35.31 -3.05
N ILE A 845 -27.69 34.26 -2.66
CA ILE A 845 -27.13 32.98 -2.23
C ILE A 845 -27.88 31.83 -2.92
N ASP A 846 -27.17 30.76 -3.27
CA ASP A 846 -27.77 29.58 -3.89
C ASP A 846 -28.81 28.90 -2.97
N ASP A 847 -29.84 28.31 -3.59
CA ASP A 847 -30.96 27.69 -2.90
C ASP A 847 -30.53 26.62 -1.89
N LYS A 848 -29.47 25.85 -2.20
CA LYS A 848 -28.93 24.84 -1.28
C LYS A 848 -28.42 25.51 -0.02
N TRP A 849 -27.54 26.50 -0.16
CA TRP A 849 -26.90 27.14 0.98
C TRP A 849 -27.87 28.02 1.76
N ARG A 850 -28.91 28.56 1.12
CA ARG A 850 -30.02 29.21 1.80
C ARG A 850 -30.78 28.24 2.71
N LEU A 851 -31.10 27.05 2.21
CA LEU A 851 -31.74 25.99 3.01
C LEU A 851 -30.86 25.54 4.18
N VAL A 852 -29.55 25.35 3.94
CA VAL A 852 -28.59 25.01 5.01
C VAL A 852 -28.57 26.10 6.08
N TRP A 853 -28.47 27.37 5.68
CA TRP A 853 -28.50 28.50 6.61
C TRP A 853 -29.79 28.52 7.44
N GLU A 854 -30.96 28.30 6.82
CA GLU A 854 -32.24 28.23 7.53
C GLU A 854 -32.25 27.11 8.57
N VAL A 855 -31.82 25.92 8.18
CA VAL A 855 -31.80 24.73 9.06
C VAL A 855 -30.84 24.93 10.23
N VAL A 856 -29.65 25.48 9.99
CA VAL A 856 -28.65 25.72 11.03
C VAL A 856 -29.11 26.78 12.03
N ASN A 857 -29.77 27.85 11.57
CA ASN A 857 -30.12 29.00 12.41
C ASN A 857 -31.52 28.91 13.05
N HIS A 858 -32.43 28.14 12.47
CA HIS A 858 -33.81 28.02 12.93
C HIS A 858 -34.20 26.60 13.36
N GLY A 859 -33.33 25.61 13.14
CA GLY A 859 -33.63 24.20 13.37
C GLY A 859 -34.52 23.60 12.29
N ALA A 860 -34.80 22.31 12.43
CA ALA A 860 -35.61 21.53 11.49
C ALA A 860 -36.67 20.66 12.19
N VAL A 861 -37.08 21.02 13.41
CA VAL A 861 -38.05 20.26 14.21
C VAL A 861 -39.36 20.07 13.44
N GLY A 862 -39.74 18.82 13.14
CA GLY A 862 -40.96 18.49 12.40
C GLY A 862 -40.97 18.91 10.92
N ARG A 863 -39.86 19.40 10.37
CA ARG A 863 -39.78 19.95 9.01
C ARG A 863 -39.68 18.83 7.96
N ASP A 864 -40.34 19.02 6.82
CA ASP A 864 -40.16 18.16 5.65
C ASP A 864 -38.93 18.61 4.83
N LEU A 865 -37.92 17.77 4.81
CA LEU A 865 -36.66 17.93 4.09
C LEU A 865 -36.45 16.81 3.06
N SER A 866 -37.49 16.04 2.74
CA SER A 866 -37.40 14.89 1.85
C SER A 866 -36.85 15.27 0.47
N GLY A 867 -35.86 14.51 -0.02
CA GLY A 867 -35.21 14.72 -1.32
C GLY A 867 -34.32 15.97 -1.42
N LYS A 868 -34.10 16.72 -0.33
CA LYS A 868 -33.24 17.92 -0.34
C LYS A 868 -31.75 17.56 -0.36
N ASP A 869 -30.93 18.46 -0.91
CA ASP A 869 -29.47 18.32 -0.91
C ASP A 869 -28.87 19.07 0.29
N LEU A 870 -28.33 18.33 1.26
CA LEU A 870 -27.62 18.87 2.43
C LEU A 870 -26.18 18.36 2.48
N ARG A 871 -25.63 17.92 1.34
CA ARG A 871 -24.30 17.32 1.26
C ARG A 871 -23.22 18.28 1.72
N GLN A 872 -22.27 17.72 2.47
CA GLN A 872 -21.08 18.42 2.96
C GLN A 872 -21.39 19.71 3.75
N ALA A 873 -22.61 19.87 4.24
CA ALA A 873 -22.98 20.99 5.08
C ALA A 873 -22.47 20.79 6.52
N ASP A 874 -22.17 21.88 7.21
CA ASP A 874 -21.95 21.83 8.66
C ASP A 874 -23.30 21.92 9.38
N MET A 875 -23.73 20.79 9.96
CA MET A 875 -25.01 20.63 10.67
C MET A 875 -24.77 20.33 12.16
N HIS A 876 -23.64 20.78 12.69
CA HIS A 876 -23.28 20.58 14.08
C HIS A 876 -24.35 21.14 15.02
N ALA A 877 -24.78 20.33 15.99
CA ALA A 877 -25.75 20.68 17.03
C ALA A 877 -27.15 21.12 16.53
N VAL A 878 -27.51 20.81 15.28
CA VAL A 878 -28.83 21.13 14.73
C VAL A 878 -29.91 20.21 15.31
N ASP A 879 -31.08 20.76 15.62
CA ASP A 879 -32.25 19.99 16.06
C ASP A 879 -33.12 19.56 14.87
N PHE A 880 -33.04 18.28 14.52
CA PHE A 880 -33.85 17.59 13.51
C PHE A 880 -34.98 16.76 14.13
N SER A 881 -35.35 16.99 15.38
CA SER A 881 -36.33 16.13 16.04
C SER A 881 -37.69 16.11 15.31
N GLY A 882 -38.18 14.91 14.97
CA GLY A 882 -39.43 14.76 14.20
C GLY A 882 -39.35 15.16 12.71
N ALA A 883 -38.19 15.50 12.17
CA ALA A 883 -38.04 15.90 10.77
C ALA A 883 -38.27 14.72 9.79
N LEU A 884 -38.82 15.00 8.61
CA LEU A 884 -38.89 14.03 7.51
C LEU A 884 -37.68 14.22 6.60
N LEU A 885 -36.76 13.26 6.60
CA LEU A 885 -35.51 13.28 5.85
C LEU A 885 -35.49 12.23 4.72
N ILE A 886 -36.65 11.78 4.25
CA ILE A 886 -36.75 10.67 3.28
C ILE A 886 -36.03 11.02 1.97
N GLY A 887 -35.01 10.24 1.59
CA GLY A 887 -34.23 10.48 0.36
C GLY A 887 -33.37 11.75 0.38
N THR A 888 -33.19 12.40 1.52
CA THR A 888 -32.36 13.61 1.67
C THR A 888 -30.90 13.25 1.47
N ASN A 889 -30.14 14.04 0.73
CA ASN A 889 -28.72 13.73 0.54
C ASN A 889 -27.87 14.34 1.66
N LEU A 890 -27.50 13.53 2.66
CA LEU A 890 -26.63 13.93 3.78
C LEU A 890 -25.16 13.53 3.60
N SER A 891 -24.75 13.13 2.38
CA SER A 891 -23.39 12.64 2.12
C SER A 891 -22.33 13.64 2.54
N GLY A 892 -21.45 13.23 3.45
CA GLY A 892 -20.36 14.05 3.97
C GLY A 892 -20.79 15.21 4.87
N ALA A 893 -22.06 15.34 5.28
CA ALA A 893 -22.48 16.38 6.21
C ALA A 893 -21.92 16.15 7.62
N ASN A 894 -21.59 17.23 8.35
CA ASN A 894 -21.18 17.14 9.75
C ASN A 894 -22.43 17.15 10.67
N LEU A 895 -22.85 15.97 11.14
CA LEU A 895 -24.00 15.81 12.04
C LEU A 895 -23.60 15.67 13.52
N LYS A 896 -22.38 16.08 13.88
CA LYS A 896 -21.90 15.96 15.26
C LYS A 896 -22.81 16.72 16.22
N ASP A 897 -23.25 16.06 17.29
CA ASP A 897 -24.13 16.60 18.33
C ASP A 897 -25.54 17.03 17.84
N ALA A 898 -25.93 16.67 16.62
CA ALA A 898 -27.28 16.94 16.11
C ALA A 898 -28.34 16.06 16.80
N ASN A 899 -29.53 16.61 17.06
CA ASN A 899 -30.65 15.87 17.65
C ASN A 899 -31.54 15.28 16.54
N LEU A 900 -31.47 13.96 16.35
CA LEU A 900 -32.25 13.23 15.33
C LEU A 900 -33.44 12.46 15.94
N SER A 901 -33.86 12.79 17.16
CA SER A 901 -34.91 12.05 17.86
C SER A 901 -36.23 12.07 17.07
N ASN A 902 -36.79 10.91 16.76
CA ASN A 902 -38.04 10.74 15.99
C ASN A 902 -38.00 11.26 14.53
N ALA A 903 -36.82 11.49 13.94
CA ALA A 903 -36.71 11.84 12.52
C ALA A 903 -36.89 10.60 11.61
N ASP A 904 -37.49 10.77 10.43
CA ASP A 904 -37.62 9.72 9.40
C ASP A 904 -36.46 9.80 8.40
N LEU A 905 -35.52 8.85 8.49
CA LEU A 905 -34.27 8.81 7.72
C LEU A 905 -34.31 7.83 6.53
N ASN A 906 -35.49 7.40 6.07
CA ASN A 906 -35.58 6.41 5.01
C ASN A 906 -34.91 6.88 3.70
N GLY A 907 -33.77 6.29 3.34
CA GLY A 907 -33.02 6.63 2.12
C GLY A 907 -32.21 7.93 2.22
N ALA A 908 -32.01 8.47 3.42
CA ALA A 908 -31.19 9.65 3.70
C ALA A 908 -29.67 9.38 3.71
#